data_AF-A0A850BIP6-F1
#
_entry.id   AF-A0A850BIP6-F1
#
_cell.length_a   1.000
_cell.length_b   1.000
_cell.length_c   1.000
_cell.angle_alpha   90.00
_cell.angle_beta   90.00
_cell.angle_gamma   90.00
#
_symmetry.space_group_name_H-M   'P 1'
#
loop_
_entity.id
_entity.type
_entity.pdbx_description
1 polymer ?
#
loop_
_entity_poly.entity_id
_entity_poly.type
_entity_poly.pdbx_seq_one_letter_code
_entity_poly.pdbx_strand_id
1 'polypeptide(L)'
;MPIVLAVGEASRPDAGLASEELLDAIARRALVTRDRKASLVVRGGNAGFSLALRAGLERLGDGDRSVVVGAVDSFYDPELLAWLDEDGRLNTLERDGGIVPSEGAAFVVLRRRAAGYPSLLHVGVADERGEPEDPRAAVALAREAVERAGSPPLRWIMTDVNGERHRRREWAVVQQRLGDALQPAREHIEPVAALGDTGAATGALLVSTALQYWMAGCAPSERCLVLLHADGPERGAILIEQGEVGAALCEGVFRASVGAPSLHRLARAWSAPSLPTAPPRADLPLPVISIDEVVAGALATITVHEHSQENSADVALETAGAAEPPTDAEVHATPESVSGVADIREEIQMLMRGVIEEIAALGRLRPAEGEQPWASAEPFERRLLANLDALAALDNGAEGVRVSALDEVIAYAKDGVRADSGRAFLRSFSLGCNASVESLREAVEAVRAAPPATLEAHRDALSLCAHPEVGDVVRALLGSDDPRHVELALHVMRLRRKASHGEVVRFLEHPDVRVSTAALACLAHTAPPDVARRLLIDFMRRPGADDRAQVHAAEHLIGLGAAEGIEEVRILLLREAGEGGLLSPQACARCSLLLGLAGDARDIDLFYRLRAIVPEAIRALGWHGTTAAIPLLLEVLAESPADGRPSDAARTAAGALHRITGAGVRPDGALELDSERWSAWWTAHRAALRADGRYRFGRIHSPHVVLEELWNEGSAAGDRVLASLELGFHMGGIGSFEPTDWVARQRTALDRLAAFLVHEVAAPALP
;
A
#
# COMPACT_ATOMS: atom_id res chain seq x y z
N MET A 1 39.43 -19.84 -11.22
CA MET A 1 38.52 -18.69 -11.17
C MET A 1 39.06 -17.68 -10.15
N PRO A 2 39.17 -16.38 -10.50
CA PRO A 2 39.52 -15.34 -9.54
C PRO A 2 38.40 -15.15 -8.52
N ILE A 3 38.79 -14.94 -7.25
CA ILE A 3 37.86 -14.64 -6.15
C ILE A 3 38.31 -13.33 -5.51
N VAL A 4 37.42 -12.35 -5.46
CA VAL A 4 37.61 -11.09 -4.74
C VAL A 4 36.67 -11.08 -3.55
N LEU A 5 37.20 -11.03 -2.33
CA LEU A 5 36.42 -11.15 -1.11
C LEU A 5 36.56 -9.89 -0.25
N ALA A 6 35.45 -9.25 0.10
CA ALA A 6 35.43 -8.24 1.13
C ALA A 6 35.24 -8.88 2.51
N VAL A 7 36.01 -8.41 3.48
CA VAL A 7 35.94 -8.83 4.89
C VAL A 7 35.99 -7.61 5.81
N GLY A 8 35.77 -7.84 7.11
CA GLY A 8 35.82 -6.81 8.15
C GLY A 8 37.06 -5.90 8.09
N GLU A 9 36.89 -4.68 8.58
CA GLU A 9 37.92 -3.63 8.56
C GLU A 9 39.22 -4.05 9.28
N ALA A 10 40.34 -3.47 8.85
CA ALA A 10 41.65 -3.75 9.45
C ALA A 10 41.81 -3.19 10.88
N SER A 11 40.95 -2.25 11.26
CA SER A 11 40.91 -1.61 12.58
C SER A 11 40.31 -2.51 13.66
N ARG A 12 39.54 -3.54 13.29
CA ARG A 12 38.81 -4.37 14.24
C ARG A 12 39.74 -5.36 14.98
N PRO A 13 39.43 -5.71 16.24
CA PRO A 13 40.20 -6.71 17.00
C PRO A 13 40.30 -8.07 16.29
N ASP A 14 39.25 -8.46 15.56
CA ASP A 14 39.14 -9.73 14.82
C ASP A 14 39.78 -9.69 13.42
N ALA A 15 40.46 -8.59 13.04
CA ALA A 15 41.10 -8.45 11.73
C ALA A 15 42.17 -9.52 11.44
N GLY A 16 42.68 -10.21 12.47
CA GLY A 16 43.69 -11.26 12.40
C GLY A 16 43.26 -12.56 11.70
N LEU A 17 41.98 -12.74 11.37
CA LEU A 17 41.52 -13.87 10.57
C LEU A 17 42.25 -13.89 9.21
N ALA A 18 43.05 -14.94 8.98
CA ALA A 18 43.97 -15.04 7.84
C ALA A 18 43.18 -15.12 6.51
N SER A 19 43.16 -14.01 5.79
CA SER A 19 42.42 -13.78 4.55
C SER A 19 42.68 -14.81 3.43
N GLU A 20 43.88 -15.39 3.40
CA GLU A 20 44.26 -16.44 2.44
C GLU A 20 43.67 -17.81 2.78
N GLU A 21 43.56 -18.15 4.06
CA GLU A 21 42.97 -19.40 4.52
C GLU A 21 41.47 -19.45 4.24
N LEU A 22 40.79 -18.30 4.42
CA LEU A 22 39.37 -18.15 4.11
C LEU A 22 39.10 -18.32 2.61
N LEU A 23 39.89 -17.69 1.74
CA LEU A 23 39.77 -17.87 0.30
C LEU A 23 40.03 -19.33 -0.13
N ASP A 24 41.03 -19.99 0.46
CA ASP A 24 41.31 -21.39 0.20
C ASP A 24 40.19 -22.31 0.74
N ALA A 25 39.59 -21.99 1.89
CA ALA A 25 38.45 -22.70 2.44
C ALA A 25 37.20 -22.57 1.55
N ILE A 26 36.88 -21.35 1.10
CA ILE A 26 35.78 -21.08 0.16
C ILE A 26 35.98 -21.89 -1.13
N ALA A 27 37.18 -21.81 -1.72
CA ALA A 27 37.49 -22.52 -2.96
C ALA A 27 37.36 -24.05 -2.81
N ARG A 28 37.86 -24.61 -1.70
CA ARG A 28 37.73 -26.04 -1.38
C ARG A 28 36.26 -26.44 -1.20
N ARG A 29 35.48 -25.68 -0.43
CA ARG A 29 34.07 -25.97 -0.11
C ARG A 29 33.18 -25.87 -1.36
N ALA A 30 33.44 -24.88 -2.21
CA ALA A 30 32.72 -24.65 -3.45
C ALA A 30 33.20 -25.55 -4.62
N LEU A 31 34.21 -26.40 -4.39
CA LEU A 31 34.79 -27.29 -5.40
C LEU A 31 35.29 -26.54 -6.66
N VAL A 32 35.82 -25.32 -6.47
CA VAL A 32 36.35 -24.49 -7.57
C VAL A 32 37.87 -24.32 -7.46
N THR A 33 38.57 -24.37 -8.60
CA THR A 33 40.00 -24.07 -8.63
C THR A 33 40.21 -22.55 -8.52
N ARG A 34 40.79 -22.09 -7.41
CA ARG A 34 41.13 -20.68 -7.18
C ARG A 34 42.31 -20.23 -8.05
N ASP A 35 42.17 -19.09 -8.71
CA ASP A 35 43.30 -18.39 -9.32
C ASP A 35 43.99 -17.53 -8.25
N ARG A 36 45.03 -18.08 -7.60
CA ARG A 36 45.71 -17.42 -6.49
C ARG A 36 46.28 -16.04 -6.84
N LYS A 37 46.79 -15.86 -8.06
CA LYS A 37 47.39 -14.58 -8.49
C LYS A 37 46.35 -13.50 -8.74
N ALA A 38 45.17 -13.90 -9.22
CA ALA A 38 44.08 -12.98 -9.50
C ALA A 38 43.07 -12.86 -8.35
N SER A 39 43.20 -13.63 -7.27
CA SER A 39 42.33 -13.51 -6.10
C SER A 39 42.87 -12.48 -5.12
N LEU A 40 41.99 -11.76 -4.42
CA LEU A 40 42.40 -10.84 -3.36
C LEU A 40 41.36 -10.76 -2.25
N VAL A 41 41.78 -10.21 -1.12
CA VAL A 41 40.88 -9.77 -0.06
C VAL A 41 40.94 -8.25 0.06
N VAL A 42 39.78 -7.61 0.15
CA VAL A 42 39.64 -6.18 0.42
C VAL A 42 39.09 -5.96 1.82
N ARG A 43 39.53 -4.88 2.47
CA ARG A 43 39.02 -4.43 3.76
C ARG A 43 38.59 -2.98 3.61
N GLY A 44 37.32 -2.71 3.89
CA GLY A 44 36.73 -1.37 3.75
C GLY A 44 35.33 -1.32 4.36
N GLY A 45 35.10 -2.12 5.40
CA GLY A 45 33.84 -2.20 6.12
C GLY A 45 32.66 -2.42 5.19
N ASN A 46 31.55 -1.74 5.48
CA ASN A 46 30.32 -1.85 4.71
C ASN A 46 30.49 -1.41 3.24
N ALA A 47 31.45 -0.52 2.93
CA ALA A 47 31.81 -0.15 1.56
C ALA A 47 32.73 -1.18 0.85
N GLY A 48 33.21 -2.19 1.58
CA GLY A 48 34.17 -3.20 1.12
C GLY A 48 33.70 -3.95 -0.12
N PHE A 49 32.40 -4.24 -0.24
CA PHE A 49 31.88 -4.87 -1.45
C PHE A 49 31.99 -3.99 -2.71
N SER A 50 31.89 -2.67 -2.59
CA SER A 50 32.13 -1.76 -3.73
C SER A 50 33.59 -1.79 -4.18
N LEU A 51 34.52 -1.84 -3.22
CA LEU A 51 35.95 -2.03 -3.50
C LEU A 51 36.20 -3.39 -4.18
N ALA A 52 35.53 -4.44 -3.70
CA ALA A 52 35.60 -5.80 -4.25
C ALA A 52 35.08 -5.85 -5.69
N LEU A 53 33.95 -5.19 -5.97
CA LEU A 53 33.39 -5.08 -7.32
C LEU A 53 34.36 -4.35 -8.26
N ARG A 54 34.91 -3.19 -7.85
CA ARG A 54 35.91 -2.47 -8.64
C ARG A 54 37.13 -3.34 -8.97
N ALA A 55 37.68 -4.01 -7.96
CA ALA A 55 38.82 -4.91 -8.17
C ALA A 55 38.45 -6.14 -9.03
N GLY A 56 37.20 -6.60 -8.96
CA GLY A 56 36.67 -7.66 -9.81
C GLY A 56 36.54 -7.24 -11.28
N LEU A 57 36.10 -6.00 -11.53
CA LEU A 57 36.02 -5.40 -12.86
C LEU A 57 37.39 -5.35 -13.56
N GLU A 58 38.44 -4.99 -12.83
CA GLU A 58 39.83 -5.00 -13.32
C GLU A 58 40.29 -6.41 -13.74
N ARG A 59 39.71 -7.47 -13.14
CA ARG A 59 40.12 -8.87 -13.32
C ARG A 59 39.38 -9.62 -14.42
N LEU A 60 38.27 -9.07 -14.91
CA LEU A 60 37.49 -9.65 -16.00
C LEU A 60 38.30 -9.77 -17.31
N GLY A 61 39.21 -8.82 -17.58
CA GLY A 61 39.95 -8.79 -18.86
C GLY A 61 39.01 -8.70 -20.08
N ASP A 62 39.55 -8.92 -21.29
CA ASP A 62 38.79 -8.80 -22.55
C ASP A 62 38.14 -10.12 -23.05
N GLY A 63 38.36 -11.23 -22.33
CA GLY A 63 37.84 -12.56 -22.67
C GLY A 63 36.54 -12.94 -21.94
N ASP A 64 36.12 -14.20 -22.09
CA ASP A 64 34.93 -14.77 -21.42
C ASP A 64 35.20 -15.22 -19.97
N ARG A 65 36.12 -14.51 -19.29
CA ARG A 65 36.51 -14.85 -17.92
C ARG A 65 35.40 -14.44 -16.97
N SER A 66 35.09 -15.30 -16.00
CA SER A 66 34.21 -14.97 -14.88
C SER A 66 35.03 -14.65 -13.64
N VAL A 67 34.56 -13.70 -12.83
CA VAL A 67 35.17 -13.35 -11.54
C VAL A 67 34.11 -13.51 -10.45
N VAL A 68 34.43 -14.23 -9.38
CA VAL A 68 33.58 -14.26 -8.19
C VAL A 68 33.94 -13.07 -7.33
N VAL A 69 32.94 -12.28 -6.97
CA VAL A 69 33.05 -11.19 -6.02
C VAL A 69 32.10 -11.47 -4.88
N GLY A 70 32.57 -11.41 -3.65
CA GLY A 70 31.71 -11.62 -2.49
C GLY A 70 32.14 -10.81 -1.30
N ALA A 71 31.33 -10.89 -0.27
CA ALA A 71 31.62 -10.32 1.02
C ALA A 71 31.11 -11.23 2.14
N VAL A 72 31.85 -11.25 3.25
CA VAL A 72 31.51 -12.01 4.45
C VAL A 72 31.95 -11.25 5.69
N ASP A 73 31.10 -11.25 6.71
CA ASP A 73 31.41 -10.70 8.02
C ASP A 73 30.52 -11.36 9.08
N SER A 74 31.01 -11.39 10.31
CA SER A 74 30.23 -11.81 11.48
C SER A 74 30.63 -10.98 12.67
N PHE A 75 29.64 -10.39 13.35
CA PHE A 75 29.83 -9.75 14.64
C PHE A 75 29.80 -10.75 15.81
N TYR A 76 29.71 -12.07 15.53
CA TYR A 76 29.72 -13.13 16.54
C TYR A 76 31.14 -13.38 17.09
N ASP A 77 31.75 -12.33 17.63
CA ASP A 77 33.06 -12.33 18.26
C ASP A 77 33.00 -11.53 19.58
N PRO A 78 33.33 -12.14 20.73
CA PRO A 78 33.24 -11.46 22.03
C PRO A 78 34.13 -10.23 22.16
N GLU A 79 35.33 -10.23 21.57
CA GLU A 79 36.28 -9.11 21.67
C GLU A 79 35.77 -7.92 20.86
N LEU A 80 35.24 -8.18 19.66
CA LEU A 80 34.61 -7.17 18.82
C LEU A 80 33.36 -6.56 19.48
N LEU A 81 32.48 -7.39 20.06
CA LEU A 81 31.29 -6.90 20.75
C LEU A 81 31.66 -6.05 21.98
N ALA A 82 32.65 -6.49 22.76
CA ALA A 82 33.16 -5.71 23.88
C ALA A 82 33.74 -4.37 23.43
N TRP A 83 34.53 -4.37 22.35
CA TRP A 83 35.09 -3.16 21.75
C TRP A 83 34.01 -2.16 21.30
N LEU A 84 32.93 -2.63 20.67
CA LEU A 84 31.79 -1.79 20.28
C LEU A 84 30.98 -1.27 21.48
N ASP A 85 30.85 -2.06 22.54
CA ASP A 85 30.13 -1.67 23.76
C ASP A 85 30.88 -0.60 24.57
N GLU A 86 32.21 -0.73 24.65
CA GLU A 86 33.13 0.25 25.25
C GLU A 86 33.05 1.60 24.53
N ASP A 87 32.96 1.59 23.20
CA ASP A 87 32.77 2.81 22.39
C ASP A 87 31.29 3.28 22.36
N GLY A 88 30.40 2.53 22.99
CA GLY A 88 28.96 2.84 23.09
C GLY A 88 28.22 2.84 21.77
N ARG A 89 28.69 2.01 20.83
CA ARG A 89 28.13 1.86 19.50
C ARG A 89 27.05 0.79 19.41
N LEU A 90 26.94 -0.13 20.37
CA LEU A 90 25.90 -1.16 20.37
C LEU A 90 24.52 -0.60 20.73
N ASN A 91 23.49 -1.10 20.04
CA ASN A 91 22.11 -0.93 20.45
C ASN A 91 21.82 -1.89 21.62
N THR A 92 21.52 -1.35 22.79
CA THR A 92 21.23 -2.13 24.00
C THR A 92 19.93 -1.64 24.66
N LEU A 93 19.43 -2.39 25.64
CA LEU A 93 18.26 -1.96 26.42
C LEU A 93 18.48 -0.61 27.13
N GLU A 94 19.73 -0.24 27.40
CA GLU A 94 20.11 0.99 28.09
C GLU A 94 20.51 2.11 27.10
N ARG A 95 20.82 1.77 25.86
CA ARG A 95 21.34 2.68 24.83
C ARG A 95 20.64 2.44 23.49
N ASP A 96 19.74 3.34 23.13
CA ASP A 96 19.06 3.36 21.82
C ASP A 96 19.89 4.14 20.77
N GLY A 97 19.81 3.71 19.51
CA GLY A 97 20.47 4.37 18.38
C GLY A 97 21.92 3.91 18.11
N GLY A 98 22.19 2.62 18.32
CA GLY A 98 23.46 1.96 17.96
C GLY A 98 23.30 0.86 16.91
N ILE A 99 24.38 0.12 16.66
CA ILE A 99 24.45 -1.04 15.78
C ILE A 99 23.69 -2.21 16.42
N VAL A 100 22.84 -2.87 15.64
CA VAL A 100 22.33 -4.22 15.97
C VAL A 100 23.27 -5.22 15.27
N PRO A 101 24.19 -5.88 15.99
CA PRO A 101 25.20 -6.75 15.37
C PRO A 101 24.54 -7.97 14.73
N SER A 102 25.05 -8.35 13.56
CA SER A 102 24.54 -9.49 12.78
C SER A 102 25.69 -10.22 12.07
N GLU A 103 25.36 -11.16 11.21
CA GLU A 103 26.33 -11.87 10.38
C GLU A 103 25.75 -12.17 9.01
N GLY A 104 26.62 -12.34 8.02
CA GLY A 104 26.16 -12.65 6.69
C GLY A 104 27.26 -12.87 5.67
N ALA A 105 26.86 -13.47 4.55
CA ALA A 105 27.71 -13.62 3.39
C ALA A 105 26.87 -13.58 2.11
N ALA A 106 27.40 -12.94 1.07
CA ALA A 106 26.79 -12.94 -0.25
C ALA A 106 27.85 -12.86 -1.34
N PHE A 107 27.55 -13.48 -2.49
CA PHE A 107 28.46 -13.60 -3.62
C PHE A 107 27.72 -13.37 -4.93
N VAL A 108 28.41 -12.71 -5.86
CA VAL A 108 27.98 -12.50 -7.24
C VAL A 108 29.09 -12.94 -8.19
N VAL A 109 28.71 -13.28 -9.42
CA VAL A 109 29.65 -13.60 -10.50
C VAL A 109 29.61 -12.47 -11.52
N LEU A 110 30.74 -11.85 -11.82
CA LEU A 110 30.83 -10.84 -12.87
C LEU A 110 31.21 -11.48 -14.21
N ARG A 111 30.56 -11.05 -15.30
CA ARG A 111 30.85 -11.43 -16.70
C ARG A 111 30.68 -10.24 -17.64
N ARG A 112 31.47 -10.18 -18.73
CA ARG A 112 31.44 -9.05 -19.71
C ARG A 112 30.34 -9.18 -20.78
N ARG A 113 29.83 -10.38 -21.05
CA ARG A 113 28.82 -10.62 -22.11
C ARG A 113 27.78 -11.64 -21.66
N ALA A 114 27.01 -11.28 -20.62
CA ALA A 114 25.97 -12.13 -20.08
C ALA A 114 24.60 -11.57 -20.47
N ALA A 115 24.27 -11.67 -21.76
CA ALA A 115 23.00 -11.16 -22.30
C ALA A 115 21.80 -11.69 -21.47
N GLY A 116 20.93 -10.76 -21.09
CA GLY A 116 19.74 -11.03 -20.29
C GLY A 116 19.94 -11.08 -18.77
N TYR A 117 21.16 -11.18 -18.25
CA TYR A 117 21.39 -11.06 -16.81
C TYR A 117 21.32 -9.60 -16.34
N PRO A 118 21.07 -9.34 -15.04
CA PRO A 118 21.19 -8.00 -14.48
C PRO A 118 22.53 -7.35 -14.84
N SER A 119 22.54 -6.05 -15.07
CA SER A 119 23.72 -5.30 -15.50
C SER A 119 24.27 -4.44 -14.36
N LEU A 120 25.60 -4.37 -14.25
CA LEU A 120 26.30 -3.43 -13.37
C LEU A 120 26.56 -2.16 -14.16
N LEU A 121 25.74 -1.13 -13.96
CA LEU A 121 25.85 0.13 -14.71
C LEU A 121 26.96 1.02 -14.17
N HIS A 122 27.18 1.00 -12.85
CA HIS A 122 28.20 1.84 -12.22
C HIS A 122 28.67 1.25 -10.89
N VAL A 123 29.97 1.37 -10.63
CA VAL A 123 30.56 1.20 -9.29
C VAL A 123 31.44 2.41 -9.03
N GLY A 124 31.06 3.19 -8.03
CA GLY A 124 31.80 4.34 -7.54
C GLY A 124 32.37 4.03 -6.17
N VAL A 125 33.61 4.44 -5.93
CA VAL A 125 34.22 4.39 -4.60
C VAL A 125 35.06 5.64 -4.38
N ALA A 126 35.01 6.19 -3.18
CA ALA A 126 35.73 7.39 -2.82
C ALA A 126 36.08 7.38 -1.33
N ASP A 127 37.13 8.12 -0.97
CA ASP A 127 37.49 8.37 0.42
C ASP A 127 36.85 9.68 0.87
N GLU A 128 36.02 9.63 1.90
CA GLU A 128 35.55 10.81 2.62
C GLU A 128 36.69 11.33 3.51
N ARG A 129 37.21 12.50 3.15
CA ARG A 129 38.29 13.19 3.87
C ARG A 129 37.83 14.59 4.21
N GLY A 130 37.78 14.92 5.50
CA GLY A 130 37.35 16.24 5.95
C GLY A 130 36.59 16.21 7.26
N GLU A 131 35.83 17.28 7.53
CA GLU A 131 34.98 17.34 8.71
C GLU A 131 33.78 16.39 8.56
N PRO A 132 33.42 15.59 9.59
CA PRO A 132 32.30 14.64 9.55
C PRO A 132 30.94 15.25 9.20
N GLU A 133 30.81 16.59 9.24
CA GLU A 133 29.56 17.31 9.03
C GLU A 133 29.30 17.68 7.56
N ASP A 134 30.28 17.52 6.66
CA ASP A 134 30.16 17.83 5.23
C ASP A 134 30.62 16.64 4.36
N PRO A 135 29.74 15.64 4.13
CA PRO A 135 30.09 14.41 3.41
C PRO A 135 30.18 14.65 1.89
N ARG A 136 31.30 15.20 1.44
CA ARG A 136 31.49 15.61 0.04
C ARG A 136 31.62 14.42 -0.89
N ALA A 137 32.37 13.40 -0.49
CA ALA A 137 32.60 12.21 -1.28
C ALA A 137 31.29 11.41 -1.45
N ALA A 138 30.52 11.23 -0.37
CA ALA A 138 29.23 10.54 -0.44
C ALA A 138 28.24 11.25 -1.38
N VAL A 139 28.16 12.59 -1.30
CA VAL A 139 27.31 13.41 -2.19
C VAL A 139 27.76 13.32 -3.64
N ALA A 140 29.08 13.35 -3.90
CA ALA A 140 29.62 13.28 -5.25
C ALA A 140 29.37 11.89 -5.88
N LEU A 141 29.59 10.80 -5.13
CA LEU A 141 29.32 9.44 -5.59
C LEU A 141 27.83 9.24 -5.91
N ALA A 142 26.94 9.67 -5.01
CA ALA A 142 25.52 9.55 -5.25
C ALA A 142 25.07 10.39 -6.46
N ARG A 143 25.65 11.58 -6.65
CA ARG A 143 25.39 12.39 -7.86
C ARG A 143 25.84 11.69 -9.13
N GLU A 144 27.07 11.16 -9.16
CA GLU A 144 27.59 10.43 -10.31
C GLU A 144 26.70 9.24 -10.66
N ALA A 145 26.28 8.46 -9.66
CA ALA A 145 25.40 7.32 -9.88
C ALA A 145 24.02 7.74 -10.43
N VAL A 146 23.46 8.86 -9.97
CA VAL A 146 22.19 9.41 -10.49
C VAL A 146 22.36 9.90 -11.93
N GLU A 147 23.46 10.56 -12.25
CA GLU A 147 23.78 10.99 -13.63
C GLU A 147 23.96 9.78 -14.56
N ARG A 148 24.60 8.72 -14.08
CA ARG A 148 24.76 7.44 -14.80
C ARG A 148 23.44 6.71 -14.99
N ALA A 149 22.52 6.79 -14.02
CA ALA A 149 21.19 6.22 -14.16
C ALA A 149 20.39 6.92 -15.27
N GLY A 150 20.63 8.20 -15.56
CA GLY A 150 20.03 8.89 -16.69
C GLY A 150 18.49 8.92 -16.64
N SER A 151 17.84 8.50 -17.73
CA SER A 151 16.37 8.41 -17.82
C SER A 151 15.91 6.95 -18.01
N PRO A 152 14.78 6.52 -17.39
CA PRO A 152 13.92 7.28 -16.45
C PRO A 152 14.63 7.57 -15.11
N PRO A 153 14.16 8.56 -14.33
CA PRO A 153 14.78 8.93 -13.05
C PRO A 153 14.80 7.77 -12.06
N LEU A 154 15.85 7.71 -11.25
CA LEU A 154 16.07 6.68 -10.23
C LEU A 154 14.95 6.70 -9.17
N ARG A 155 14.30 5.55 -8.97
CA ARG A 155 13.16 5.40 -8.04
C ARG A 155 13.40 4.41 -6.91
N TRP A 156 14.56 3.76 -6.86
CA TRP A 156 14.84 2.73 -5.86
C TRP A 156 16.26 2.85 -5.33
N ILE A 157 16.36 3.03 -4.01
CA ILE A 157 17.61 3.22 -3.31
C ILE A 157 17.66 2.28 -2.10
N MET A 158 18.80 1.63 -1.92
CA MET A 158 19.15 0.90 -0.70
C MET A 158 20.37 1.52 -0.05
N THR A 159 20.36 1.60 1.27
CA THR A 159 21.48 2.16 2.04
C THR A 159 21.81 1.26 3.23
N ASP A 160 23.04 1.36 3.72
CA ASP A 160 23.49 0.74 4.97
C ASP A 160 23.28 1.61 6.22
N VAL A 161 22.37 2.59 6.14
CA VAL A 161 22.00 3.42 7.29
C VAL A 161 21.46 2.52 8.41
N ASN A 162 22.12 2.60 9.56
CA ASN A 162 21.81 1.82 10.75
C ASN A 162 21.34 2.76 11.90
N GLY A 163 21.44 2.28 13.14
CA GLY A 163 21.08 3.07 14.33
C GLY A 163 21.93 4.32 14.56
N GLU A 164 23.17 4.33 14.06
CA GLU A 164 24.17 5.31 14.45
C GLU A 164 23.89 6.70 13.89
N ARG A 165 24.05 7.71 14.76
CA ARG A 165 23.73 9.11 14.45
C ARG A 165 24.51 9.67 13.27
N HIS A 166 25.79 9.32 13.14
CA HIS A 166 26.65 9.88 12.09
C HIS A 166 26.25 9.37 10.71
N ARG A 167 25.94 8.07 10.55
CA ARG A 167 25.42 7.46 9.31
C ARG A 167 24.09 8.09 8.88
N ARG A 168 23.13 8.22 9.81
CA ARG A 168 21.84 8.89 9.55
C ARG A 168 22.02 10.34 9.11
N ARG A 169 22.93 11.08 9.76
CA ARG A 169 23.22 12.48 9.43
C ARG A 169 23.85 12.61 8.05
N GLU A 170 24.84 11.79 7.73
CA GLU A 170 25.47 11.78 6.41
C GLU A 170 24.42 11.53 5.31
N TRP A 171 23.58 10.51 5.48
CA TRP A 171 22.50 10.21 4.54
C TRP A 171 21.50 11.36 4.40
N ALA A 172 21.11 12.01 5.50
CA ALA A 172 20.23 13.17 5.46
C ALA A 172 20.80 14.31 4.58
N VAL A 173 22.12 14.56 4.66
CA VAL A 173 22.79 15.56 3.82
C VAL A 173 22.79 15.15 2.35
N VAL A 174 23.08 13.87 2.04
CA VAL A 174 23.01 13.35 0.67
C VAL A 174 21.60 13.52 0.08
N GLN A 175 20.57 13.13 0.84
CA GLN A 175 19.18 13.30 0.43
C GLN A 175 18.80 14.76 0.18
N GLN A 176 19.22 15.67 1.07
CA GLN A 176 18.93 17.10 0.95
C GLN A 176 19.60 17.70 -0.30
N ARG A 177 20.87 17.36 -0.55
CA ARG A 177 21.65 17.91 -1.69
C ARG A 177 21.25 17.36 -3.05
N LEU A 178 20.63 16.19 -3.07
CA LEU A 178 20.14 15.54 -4.29
C LEU A 178 18.61 15.62 -4.45
N GLY A 179 17.94 16.44 -3.64
CA GLY A 179 16.48 16.65 -3.56
C GLY A 179 15.73 16.25 -4.84
N ASP A 180 15.69 17.12 -5.85
CA ASP A 180 14.90 16.90 -7.07
C ASP A 180 15.31 15.65 -7.88
N ALA A 181 16.56 15.21 -7.76
CA ALA A 181 17.09 14.07 -8.50
C ALA A 181 16.73 12.73 -7.84
N LEU A 182 16.41 12.74 -6.54
CA LEU A 182 15.99 11.56 -5.77
C LEU A 182 14.51 11.60 -5.35
N GLN A 183 13.85 12.75 -5.31
CA GLN A 183 12.51 12.90 -4.71
C GLN A 183 11.25 12.59 -5.56
N PRO A 184 11.24 12.45 -6.90
CA PRO A 184 9.94 12.40 -7.60
C PRO A 184 9.05 11.18 -7.35
N ALA A 185 9.56 10.07 -6.77
CA ALA A 185 8.80 8.90 -6.28
C ALA A 185 9.77 7.77 -5.87
N ARG A 186 10.70 8.04 -4.93
CA ARG A 186 11.67 7.02 -4.50
C ARG A 186 11.10 6.10 -3.43
N GLU A 187 11.31 4.80 -3.62
CA GLU A 187 11.30 3.82 -2.56
C GLU A 187 12.71 3.75 -1.98
N HIS A 188 12.87 4.16 -0.72
CA HIS A 188 14.11 4.01 0.02
C HIS A 188 13.92 2.86 1.02
N ILE A 189 14.67 1.79 0.82
CA ILE A 189 14.63 0.60 1.67
C ILE A 189 15.92 0.55 2.49
N GLU A 190 15.79 0.28 3.78
CA GLU A 190 16.91 0.11 4.71
C GLU A 190 16.92 -1.34 5.24
N PRO A 191 17.38 -2.35 4.46
CA PRO A 191 17.35 -3.74 4.91
C PRO A 191 18.14 -3.98 6.21
N VAL A 192 19.14 -3.15 6.50
CA VAL A 192 19.92 -3.18 7.75
C VAL A 192 19.03 -3.00 8.98
N ALA A 193 17.92 -2.26 8.88
CA ALA A 193 16.97 -2.12 9.99
C ALA A 193 16.28 -3.45 10.36
N ALA A 194 16.15 -4.38 9.41
CA ALA A 194 15.54 -5.69 9.61
C ALA A 194 16.58 -6.80 9.86
N LEU A 195 17.71 -6.76 9.16
CA LEU A 195 18.76 -7.80 9.21
C LEU A 195 19.78 -7.58 10.33
N GLY A 196 19.82 -6.39 10.91
CA GLY A 196 20.99 -5.91 11.65
C GLY A 196 22.14 -5.53 10.71
N ASP A 197 23.22 -5.01 11.28
CA ASP A 197 24.42 -4.64 10.55
C ASP A 197 25.29 -5.89 10.32
N THR A 198 25.59 -6.17 9.05
CA THR A 198 26.40 -7.32 8.64
C THR A 198 27.79 -6.89 8.19
N GLY A 199 28.22 -5.68 8.56
CA GLY A 199 29.57 -5.17 8.33
C GLY A 199 29.91 -5.21 6.84
N ALA A 200 31.05 -5.83 6.51
CA ALA A 200 31.51 -5.95 5.13
C ALA A 200 30.54 -6.69 4.20
N ALA A 201 29.70 -7.59 4.73
CA ALA A 201 28.72 -8.32 3.94
C ALA A 201 27.55 -7.46 3.45
N THR A 202 27.32 -6.31 4.08
CA THR A 202 26.13 -5.46 3.85
C THR A 202 25.95 -5.12 2.38
N GLY A 203 26.98 -4.61 1.70
CA GLY A 203 26.87 -4.25 0.28
C GLY A 203 26.52 -5.43 -0.64
N ALA A 204 27.08 -6.62 -0.35
CA ALA A 204 26.79 -7.82 -1.14
C ALA A 204 25.37 -8.32 -0.91
N LEU A 205 24.88 -8.24 0.33
CA LEU A 205 23.52 -8.59 0.70
C LEU A 205 22.52 -7.63 0.07
N LEU A 206 22.74 -6.31 0.11
CA LEU A 206 21.86 -5.33 -0.53
C LEU A 206 21.74 -5.55 -2.05
N VAL A 207 22.86 -5.82 -2.73
CA VAL A 207 22.83 -6.19 -4.16
C VAL A 207 22.04 -7.48 -4.37
N SER A 208 22.29 -8.51 -3.56
CA SER A 208 21.58 -9.79 -3.65
C SER A 208 20.09 -9.63 -3.38
N THR A 209 19.69 -8.81 -2.41
CA THR A 209 18.31 -8.46 -2.11
C THR A 209 17.66 -7.80 -3.32
N ALA A 210 18.33 -6.85 -3.97
CA ALA A 210 17.78 -6.21 -5.17
C ALA A 210 17.54 -7.23 -6.31
N LEU A 211 18.47 -8.18 -6.50
CA LEU A 211 18.28 -9.27 -7.46
C LEU A 211 17.07 -10.13 -7.12
N GLN A 212 16.88 -10.45 -5.83
CA GLN A 212 15.72 -11.22 -5.36
C GLN A 212 14.41 -10.46 -5.55
N TYR A 213 14.39 -9.15 -5.34
CA TYR A 213 13.22 -8.30 -5.61
C TYR A 213 12.83 -8.34 -7.11
N TRP A 214 13.81 -8.30 -8.02
CA TRP A 214 13.54 -8.49 -9.44
C TRP A 214 13.03 -9.89 -9.73
N MET A 215 13.70 -10.94 -9.24
CA MET A 215 13.27 -12.33 -9.45
C MET A 215 11.86 -12.59 -8.92
N ALA A 216 11.51 -11.98 -7.78
CA ALA A 216 10.18 -12.07 -7.18
C ALA A 216 9.15 -11.17 -7.88
N GLY A 217 9.55 -10.27 -8.80
CA GLY A 217 8.66 -9.33 -9.49
C GLY A 217 8.12 -8.20 -8.60
N CYS A 218 8.69 -7.99 -7.41
CA CYS A 218 8.28 -6.98 -6.45
C CYS A 218 9.22 -5.76 -6.38
N ALA A 219 10.21 -5.69 -7.27
CA ALA A 219 11.13 -4.56 -7.35
C ALA A 219 10.40 -3.23 -7.61
N PRO A 220 10.69 -2.16 -6.84
CA PRO A 220 10.11 -0.83 -7.07
C PRO A 220 10.53 -0.20 -8.42
N SER A 221 11.66 -0.64 -8.99
CA SER A 221 12.21 -0.11 -10.23
C SER A 221 13.14 -1.11 -10.92
N GLU A 222 13.33 -0.94 -12.22
CA GLU A 222 14.32 -1.68 -13.02
C GLU A 222 15.76 -1.32 -12.65
N ARG A 223 15.99 -0.20 -11.95
CA ARG A 223 17.32 0.25 -11.51
C ARG A 223 17.35 0.39 -9.98
N CYS A 224 18.37 -0.18 -9.34
CA CYS A 224 18.62 -0.03 -7.90
C CYS A 224 19.96 0.65 -7.68
N LEU A 225 19.97 1.69 -6.85
CA LEU A 225 21.19 2.30 -6.34
C LEU A 225 21.44 1.84 -4.90
N VAL A 226 22.60 1.24 -4.65
CA VAL A 226 23.10 0.94 -3.31
C VAL A 226 24.15 1.98 -2.92
N LEU A 227 23.99 2.62 -1.76
CA LEU A 227 24.98 3.53 -1.17
C LEU A 227 25.50 2.96 0.15
N LEU A 228 26.80 3.02 0.36
CA LEU A 228 27.50 2.35 1.45
C LEU A 228 28.50 3.27 2.14
N HIS A 229 28.59 3.12 3.46
CA HIS A 229 29.40 3.93 4.36
C HIS A 229 30.27 3.00 5.24
N ALA A 230 31.59 3.05 5.09
CA ALA A 230 32.50 2.39 6.03
C ALA A 230 32.74 3.24 7.28
N ASP A 231 33.18 2.65 8.39
CA ASP A 231 33.64 3.43 9.55
C ASP A 231 34.94 4.17 9.21
N GLY A 232 35.74 3.58 8.32
CA GLY A 232 36.84 4.23 7.63
C GLY A 232 36.39 5.32 6.63
N PRO A 233 37.34 5.92 5.89
CA PRO A 233 37.01 6.94 4.90
C PRO A 233 36.20 6.39 3.73
N GLU A 234 36.13 5.08 3.52
CA GLU A 234 35.58 4.49 2.31
C GLU A 234 34.06 4.72 2.17
N ARG A 235 33.66 5.18 1.00
CA ARG A 235 32.26 5.29 0.54
C ARG A 235 32.08 4.51 -0.74
N GLY A 236 30.94 3.86 -0.88
CA GLY A 236 30.61 3.03 -2.04
C GLY A 236 29.27 3.43 -2.67
N ALA A 237 29.21 3.36 -3.99
CA ALA A 237 27.98 3.47 -4.77
C ALA A 237 27.93 2.35 -5.80
N ILE A 238 26.83 1.61 -5.85
CA ILE A 238 26.62 0.52 -6.80
C ILE A 238 25.29 0.75 -7.50
N LEU A 239 25.32 0.94 -8.82
CA LEU A 239 24.12 1.03 -9.64
C LEU A 239 23.98 -0.22 -10.48
N ILE A 240 22.86 -0.92 -10.30
CA ILE A 240 22.50 -2.12 -11.04
C ILE A 240 21.17 -1.94 -11.77
N GLU A 241 21.02 -2.64 -12.90
CA GLU A 241 19.83 -2.62 -13.74
C GLU A 241 19.35 -4.05 -14.01
N GLN A 242 18.03 -4.23 -14.11
CA GLN A 242 17.40 -5.50 -14.45
C GLN A 242 17.75 -5.92 -15.89
N GLY A 243 18.07 -7.21 -16.09
CA GLY A 243 18.26 -7.79 -17.41
C GLY A 243 17.02 -8.50 -17.97
N GLU A 244 17.02 -8.81 -19.27
CA GLU A 244 15.91 -9.48 -19.96
C GLU A 244 15.55 -10.88 -19.42
N VAL A 245 16.51 -11.65 -18.88
CA VAL A 245 16.27 -12.93 -18.19
C VAL A 245 15.58 -12.69 -16.84
N GLY A 246 15.89 -11.59 -16.16
CA GLY A 246 15.09 -11.11 -15.02
C GLY A 246 13.66 -10.81 -15.46
N ALA A 247 13.47 -10.05 -16.53
CA ALA A 247 12.15 -9.72 -17.07
C ALA A 247 11.37 -10.96 -17.59
N ALA A 248 12.04 -11.95 -18.19
CA ALA A 248 11.46 -13.18 -18.71
C ALA A 248 11.15 -14.21 -17.60
N LEU A 249 11.92 -14.23 -16.50
CA LEU A 249 11.53 -14.93 -15.27
C LEU A 249 10.31 -14.25 -14.62
N CYS A 250 10.15 -12.93 -14.79
CA CYS A 250 8.97 -12.17 -14.38
C CYS A 250 7.78 -12.29 -15.36
N GLU A 251 7.97 -12.76 -16.60
CA GLU A 251 6.89 -12.96 -17.59
C GLU A 251 5.93 -14.06 -17.13
N GLY A 252 5.00 -13.68 -16.26
CA GLY A 252 3.81 -14.45 -15.91
C GLY A 252 3.64 -14.90 -14.46
N VAL A 253 4.42 -14.42 -13.48
CA VAL A 253 4.38 -14.99 -12.11
C VAL A 253 3.98 -14.01 -11.01
N PHE A 254 4.43 -12.76 -11.00
CA PHE A 254 4.10 -11.83 -9.91
C PHE A 254 4.12 -10.37 -10.37
N ARG A 255 3.14 -9.58 -9.93
CA ARG A 255 3.07 -8.13 -10.12
C ARG A 255 2.67 -7.50 -8.80
N ALA A 256 3.48 -6.59 -8.28
CA ALA A 256 3.12 -5.84 -7.07
C ALA A 256 1.83 -5.03 -7.31
N SER A 257 1.05 -4.89 -6.25
CA SER A 257 -0.18 -4.13 -6.19
C SER A 257 0.14 -2.64 -6.02
N VAL A 258 -0.33 -1.79 -6.93
CA VAL A 258 -0.08 -0.33 -6.89
C VAL A 258 -1.41 0.40 -6.82
N GLY A 259 -1.75 0.89 -5.62
CA GLY A 259 -3.01 1.61 -5.35
C GLY A 259 -4.28 0.76 -5.44
N ALA A 260 -4.21 -0.44 -6.02
CA ALA A 260 -5.26 -1.43 -6.12
C ALA A 260 -4.61 -2.83 -6.27
N PRO A 261 -5.33 -3.93 -5.97
CA PRO A 261 -4.76 -5.25 -5.99
C PRO A 261 -4.42 -5.71 -7.41
N SER A 262 -3.26 -6.34 -7.52
CA SER A 262 -2.84 -7.09 -8.70
C SER A 262 -3.43 -8.51 -8.70
N LEU A 263 -3.51 -9.12 -9.87
CA LEU A 263 -3.92 -10.51 -10.03
C LEU A 263 -2.69 -11.41 -9.91
N HIS A 264 -2.67 -12.32 -8.94
CA HIS A 264 -1.56 -13.24 -8.68
C HIS A 264 -1.90 -14.66 -9.16
N ARG A 265 -0.87 -15.51 -9.31
CA ARG A 265 -1.04 -16.95 -9.56
C ARG A 265 -0.57 -17.73 -8.34
N LEU A 266 -1.47 -17.90 -7.38
CA LEU A 266 -1.22 -18.65 -6.15
C LEU A 266 -1.46 -20.14 -6.37
N ALA A 267 -0.56 -20.96 -5.84
CA ALA A 267 -0.58 -22.41 -5.93
C ALA A 267 -1.69 -23.04 -5.07
N ARG A 268 -2.01 -24.29 -5.42
CA ARG A 268 -2.88 -25.20 -4.68
C ARG A 268 -2.19 -26.53 -4.52
N ALA A 269 -2.33 -27.17 -3.36
CA ALA A 269 -1.74 -28.49 -3.12
C ALA A 269 -2.22 -29.57 -4.10
N TRP A 270 -3.45 -29.44 -4.63
CA TRP A 270 -4.06 -30.43 -5.53
C TRP A 270 -4.06 -30.06 -7.01
N SER A 271 -3.71 -28.81 -7.34
CA SER A 271 -3.83 -28.27 -8.71
C SER A 271 -2.48 -27.97 -9.37
N ALA A 272 -1.35 -28.42 -8.81
CA ALA A 272 -0.14 -28.46 -9.61
C ALA A 272 -0.39 -29.44 -10.77
N PRO A 273 -0.51 -29.01 -12.04
CA PRO A 273 -0.13 -29.94 -13.08
C PRO A 273 1.25 -30.43 -12.68
N SER A 274 1.50 -31.73 -12.79
CA SER A 274 2.87 -32.18 -12.99
C SER A 274 3.34 -31.45 -14.25
N LEU A 275 3.91 -30.25 -14.06
CA LEU A 275 4.82 -29.66 -15.02
C LEU A 275 5.73 -30.83 -15.40
N PRO A 276 5.95 -31.08 -16.70
CA PRO A 276 6.92 -32.09 -17.09
C PRO A 276 8.13 -31.83 -16.22
N THR A 277 8.55 -32.86 -15.47
CA THR A 277 9.75 -32.82 -14.63
C THR A 277 10.72 -31.95 -15.37
N ALA A 278 11.05 -30.78 -14.81
CA ALA A 278 11.92 -29.84 -15.50
C ALA A 278 13.05 -30.69 -16.08
N PRO A 279 13.38 -30.56 -17.39
CA PRO A 279 14.52 -31.28 -17.93
C PRO A 279 15.65 -31.08 -16.92
N PRO A 280 16.34 -32.16 -16.49
CA PRO A 280 17.24 -32.15 -15.34
C PRO A 280 17.99 -30.83 -15.37
N ARG A 281 17.77 -30.00 -14.33
CA ARG A 281 18.16 -28.58 -14.30
C ARG A 281 19.51 -28.46 -15.00
N ALA A 282 19.56 -27.78 -16.15
CA ALA A 282 20.76 -27.06 -16.48
C ALA A 282 20.96 -26.13 -15.28
N ASP A 283 22.12 -26.24 -14.64
CA ASP A 283 22.52 -25.51 -13.44
C ASP A 283 21.82 -24.16 -13.37
N LEU A 284 21.08 -23.90 -12.28
CA LEU A 284 20.62 -22.54 -12.01
C LEU A 284 21.83 -21.63 -12.19
N PRO A 285 21.77 -20.65 -13.10
CA PRO A 285 22.92 -19.83 -13.32
C PRO A 285 23.19 -19.08 -12.01
N LEU A 286 24.42 -19.21 -11.52
CA LEU A 286 24.95 -18.37 -10.44
C LEU A 286 24.50 -16.93 -10.67
N PRO A 287 24.19 -16.12 -9.64
CA PRO A 287 23.83 -14.72 -9.85
C PRO A 287 24.95 -14.02 -10.64
N VAL A 288 24.73 -13.84 -11.94
CA VAL A 288 25.68 -13.24 -12.87
C VAL A 288 25.26 -11.78 -13.07
N ILE A 289 26.23 -10.87 -13.01
CA ILE A 289 26.01 -9.47 -13.38
C ILE A 289 26.82 -9.16 -14.66
N SER A 290 26.12 -8.69 -15.71
CA SER A 290 26.68 -8.30 -17.02
C SER A 290 27.28 -6.89 -16.98
N ILE A 291 28.30 -6.60 -17.81
CA ILE A 291 28.96 -5.30 -17.88
C ILE A 291 29.15 -4.90 -19.33
N ASP A 292 28.30 -4.00 -19.84
CA ASP A 292 28.38 -3.56 -21.24
C ASP A 292 29.13 -2.22 -21.42
N GLU A 293 29.28 -1.35 -20.40
CA GLU A 293 29.89 0.00 -20.57
C GLU A 293 30.87 0.50 -19.48
N VAL A 294 31.18 -0.25 -18.42
CA VAL A 294 31.90 0.29 -17.23
C VAL A 294 33.42 0.53 -17.44
N VAL A 295 34.01 0.07 -18.53
CA VAL A 295 35.48 -0.04 -18.66
C VAL A 295 36.21 1.30 -18.83
N ALA A 296 35.52 2.39 -19.16
CA ALA A 296 36.19 3.68 -19.42
C ALA A 296 36.24 4.65 -18.22
N GLY A 297 35.33 4.55 -17.25
CA GLY A 297 35.20 5.53 -16.16
C GLY A 297 35.99 5.22 -14.89
N ALA A 298 36.13 3.94 -14.53
CA ALA A 298 36.71 3.53 -13.24
C ALA A 298 38.24 3.73 -13.13
N LEU A 299 38.93 4.00 -14.25
CA LEU A 299 40.40 4.03 -14.33
C LEU A 299 41.00 5.44 -14.21
N ALA A 300 40.20 6.50 -14.07
CA ALA A 300 40.67 7.88 -14.26
C ALA A 300 41.20 8.61 -13.01
N THR A 301 41.18 8.01 -11.81
CA THR A 301 41.61 8.72 -10.58
C THR A 301 42.81 8.04 -9.93
N ILE A 302 43.99 8.22 -10.54
CA ILE A 302 45.29 7.89 -9.93
C ILE A 302 46.09 9.19 -9.80
N THR A 303 46.29 9.66 -8.57
CA THR A 303 47.44 10.50 -8.23
C THR A 303 48.22 9.80 -7.11
N VAL A 304 49.32 9.17 -7.54
CA VAL A 304 50.40 8.58 -6.73
C VAL A 304 51.11 9.69 -5.95
N HIS A 305 51.48 9.43 -4.69
CA HIS A 305 52.72 9.96 -4.09
C HIS A 305 53.40 8.88 -3.25
N GLU A 306 54.60 8.49 -3.68
CA GLU A 306 55.56 7.62 -2.98
C GLU A 306 56.48 8.42 -2.03
N HIS A 307 57.20 7.68 -1.16
CA HIS A 307 58.28 8.03 -0.20
C HIS A 307 57.80 8.30 1.25
N SER A 308 58.41 7.76 2.33
CA SER A 308 59.78 7.25 2.53
C SER A 308 59.90 6.38 3.80
N GLN A 309 60.67 5.29 3.68
CA GLN A 309 61.72 4.72 4.56
C GLN A 309 61.59 4.53 6.09
N GLU A 310 61.87 3.26 6.46
CA GLU A 310 62.84 2.76 7.46
C GLU A 310 62.74 3.21 8.93
N ASN A 311 62.43 2.24 9.81
CA ASN A 311 63.37 1.88 10.87
C ASN A 311 63.15 0.46 11.43
N SER A 312 64.25 -0.30 11.47
CA SER A 312 64.42 -1.59 12.13
C SER A 312 64.58 -1.44 13.64
N ALA A 313 64.01 -2.35 14.42
CA ALA A 313 64.58 -2.73 15.71
C ALA A 313 64.17 -4.16 16.08
N ASP A 314 65.19 -5.02 16.18
CA ASP A 314 65.19 -6.31 16.86
C ASP A 314 64.75 -6.17 18.33
N VAL A 315 63.87 -7.05 18.82
CA VAL A 315 63.87 -7.50 20.22
C VAL A 315 63.52 -8.98 20.29
N ALA A 316 64.28 -9.68 21.12
CA ALA A 316 64.45 -11.11 21.22
C ALA A 316 63.23 -11.89 21.76
N LEU A 317 63.22 -13.17 21.39
CA LEU A 317 62.44 -14.25 22.00
C LEU A 317 62.64 -14.29 23.52
N GLU A 318 61.52 -14.31 24.26
CA GLU A 318 61.44 -15.02 25.54
C GLU A 318 60.34 -16.07 25.49
N THR A 319 60.78 -17.29 25.77
CA THR A 319 60.02 -18.53 25.91
C THR A 319 59.17 -18.54 27.17
N ALA A 320 57.88 -18.91 27.06
CA ALA A 320 57.09 -19.35 28.20
C ALA A 320 56.06 -20.41 27.80
N GLY A 321 56.19 -21.60 28.41
CA GLY A 321 55.06 -22.45 28.80
C GLY A 321 54.44 -23.36 27.75
N ALA A 322 54.98 -24.56 27.59
CA ALA A 322 54.29 -25.68 26.97
C ALA A 322 53.02 -26.05 27.78
N ALA A 323 51.86 -26.01 27.14
CA ALA A 323 50.65 -26.70 27.58
C ALA A 323 50.30 -27.75 26.51
N GLU A 324 50.13 -29.00 26.96
CA GLU A 324 49.89 -30.18 26.14
C GLU A 324 48.60 -30.05 25.28
N PRO A 325 48.59 -30.52 24.02
CA PRO A 325 47.37 -30.60 23.24
C PRO A 325 46.51 -31.76 23.78
N PRO A 326 45.18 -31.58 23.95
CA PRO A 326 44.32 -32.69 24.26
C PRO A 326 44.22 -33.63 23.05
N THR A 327 44.37 -34.91 23.36
CA THR A 327 44.40 -36.08 22.49
C THR A 327 43.17 -36.24 21.60
N ASP A 328 43.45 -36.68 20.36
CA ASP A 328 42.52 -37.15 19.33
C ASP A 328 41.40 -38.04 19.89
N ALA A 329 40.19 -37.47 19.99
CA ALA A 329 38.96 -38.24 19.94
C ALA A 329 38.43 -38.13 18.51
N GLU A 330 38.57 -39.21 17.74
CA GLU A 330 37.95 -39.40 16.44
C GLU A 330 36.43 -39.24 16.57
N VAL A 331 35.95 -38.01 16.38
CA VAL A 331 34.54 -37.75 16.06
C VAL A 331 34.40 -38.12 14.59
N HIS A 332 34.00 -39.36 14.33
CA HIS A 332 33.37 -39.73 13.07
C HIS A 332 32.08 -38.92 12.93
N ALA A 333 32.20 -37.68 12.45
CA ALA A 333 31.09 -36.91 11.94
C ALA A 333 30.61 -37.61 10.66
N THR A 334 29.60 -38.46 10.81
CA THR A 334 28.73 -38.82 9.69
C THR A 334 28.22 -37.51 9.05
N PRO A 335 28.20 -37.38 7.72
CA PRO A 335 27.66 -36.20 7.08
C PRO A 335 26.18 -36.09 7.47
N GLU A 336 25.86 -35.12 8.32
CA GLU A 336 24.49 -34.79 8.67
C GLU A 336 23.73 -34.53 7.37
N SER A 337 22.70 -35.35 7.16
CA SER A 337 21.70 -35.11 6.13
C SER A 337 21.05 -33.75 6.39
N VAL A 338 21.19 -32.85 5.43
CA VAL A 338 20.58 -31.52 5.29
C VAL A 338 19.23 -31.40 6.06
N SER A 339 19.26 -30.85 7.28
CA SER A 339 18.06 -30.53 8.09
C SER A 339 17.34 -29.26 7.62
N GLY A 340 18.00 -28.41 6.83
CA GLY A 340 17.52 -27.05 6.55
C GLY A 340 16.23 -26.92 5.72
N VAL A 341 15.79 -27.96 4.99
CA VAL A 341 14.60 -27.87 4.13
C VAL A 341 13.29 -27.88 4.93
N ALA A 342 13.26 -28.62 6.06
CA ALA A 342 12.10 -28.66 6.95
C ALA A 342 11.98 -27.33 7.73
N ASP A 343 13.11 -26.81 8.21
CA ASP A 343 13.17 -25.54 8.94
C ASP A 343 12.70 -24.36 8.04
N ILE A 344 13.16 -24.29 6.79
CA ILE A 344 12.73 -23.27 5.81
C ILE A 344 11.22 -23.35 5.53
N ARG A 345 10.62 -24.55 5.50
CA ARG A 345 9.18 -24.70 5.30
C ARG A 345 8.39 -24.11 6.46
N GLU A 346 8.79 -24.41 7.69
CA GLU A 346 8.14 -23.91 8.90
C GLU A 346 8.26 -22.38 9.00
N GLU A 347 9.43 -21.82 8.66
CA GLU A 347 9.63 -20.38 8.59
C GLU A 347 8.72 -19.71 7.55
N ILE A 348 8.62 -20.26 6.34
CA ILE A 348 7.71 -19.74 5.31
C ILE A 348 6.26 -19.80 5.80
N GLN A 349 5.84 -20.90 6.44
CA GLN A 349 4.50 -21.03 7.01
C GLN A 349 4.23 -20.02 8.12
N MET A 350 5.21 -19.77 8.99
CA MET A 350 5.11 -18.77 10.05
C MET A 350 4.95 -17.36 9.47
N LEU A 351 5.78 -17.00 8.47
CA LEU A 351 5.68 -15.73 7.77
C LEU A 351 4.34 -15.58 7.04
N MET A 352 3.89 -16.62 6.33
CA MET A 352 2.59 -16.64 5.68
C MET A 352 1.46 -16.43 6.67
N ARG A 353 1.50 -17.08 7.84
CA ARG A 353 0.48 -16.91 8.88
C ARG A 353 0.44 -15.48 9.38
N GLY A 354 1.59 -14.84 9.63
CA GLY A 354 1.66 -13.43 10.01
C GLY A 354 1.01 -12.51 8.97
N VAL A 355 1.34 -12.72 7.69
CA VAL A 355 0.76 -11.98 6.56
C VAL A 355 -0.76 -12.19 6.45
N ILE A 356 -1.22 -13.43 6.60
CA ILE A 356 -2.64 -13.81 6.56
C ILE A 356 -3.44 -13.12 7.68
N GLU A 357 -2.89 -13.11 8.91
CA GLU A 357 -3.48 -12.44 10.05
C GLU A 357 -3.56 -10.93 9.85
N GLU A 358 -2.52 -10.31 9.27
CA GLU A 358 -2.53 -8.90 8.93
C GLU A 358 -3.58 -8.56 7.87
N ILE A 359 -3.71 -9.32 6.78
CA ILE A 359 -4.75 -9.08 5.77
C ILE A 359 -6.15 -9.15 6.39
N ALA A 360 -6.40 -10.14 7.26
CA ALA A 360 -7.69 -10.28 7.95
C ALA A 360 -7.97 -9.08 8.88
N ALA A 361 -6.96 -8.60 9.62
CA ALA A 361 -7.09 -7.44 10.49
C ALA A 361 -7.31 -6.15 9.69
N LEU A 362 -6.50 -5.91 8.66
CA LEU A 362 -6.53 -4.71 7.83
C LEU A 362 -7.83 -4.63 7.01
N GLY A 363 -8.36 -5.77 6.54
CA GLY A 363 -9.66 -5.82 5.87
C GLY A 363 -10.80 -5.28 6.74
N ARG A 364 -10.74 -5.48 8.07
CA ARG A 364 -11.71 -4.91 9.02
C ARG A 364 -11.50 -3.44 9.31
N LEU A 365 -10.23 -2.99 9.32
CA LEU A 365 -9.87 -1.60 9.63
C LEU A 365 -9.96 -0.68 8.41
N ARG A 366 -10.04 -1.25 7.20
CA ARG A 366 -10.08 -0.49 5.95
C ARG A 366 -11.30 0.43 5.84
N PRO A 367 -12.55 -0.01 6.09
CA PRO A 367 -13.70 0.87 5.94
C PRO A 367 -13.63 2.05 6.91
N ALA A 368 -13.57 3.27 6.40
CA ALA A 368 -13.69 4.46 7.24
C ALA A 368 -15.15 4.62 7.67
N GLU A 369 -15.41 4.63 8.98
CA GLU A 369 -16.77 4.65 9.53
C GLU A 369 -17.21 6.05 9.94
N GLY A 370 -18.43 6.43 9.55
CA GLY A 370 -19.15 7.58 10.10
C GLY A 370 -18.38 8.90 9.96
N GLU A 371 -17.91 9.42 11.10
CA GLU A 371 -17.21 10.71 11.23
C GLU A 371 -15.70 10.62 10.97
N GLN A 372 -15.15 9.41 10.80
CA GLN A 372 -13.73 9.24 10.53
C GLN A 372 -13.33 9.91 9.20
N PRO A 373 -12.17 10.58 9.14
CA PRO A 373 -11.63 11.11 7.89
C PRO A 373 -11.41 9.98 6.89
N TRP A 374 -11.88 10.15 5.65
CA TRP A 374 -11.78 9.10 4.64
C TRP A 374 -10.33 8.74 4.27
N ALA A 375 -9.39 9.69 4.38
CA ALA A 375 -7.96 9.45 4.12
C ALA A 375 -7.33 8.46 5.12
N SER A 376 -7.99 8.22 6.26
CA SER A 376 -7.51 7.27 7.27
C SER A 376 -7.41 5.83 6.74
N ALA A 377 -8.15 5.49 5.68
CA ALA A 377 -8.09 4.17 5.05
C ALA A 377 -6.77 3.91 4.30
N GLU A 378 -6.12 4.94 3.75
CA GLU A 378 -4.98 4.79 2.82
C GLU A 378 -3.79 4.03 3.40
N PRO A 379 -3.33 4.30 4.64
CA PRO A 379 -2.25 3.52 5.25
C PRO A 379 -2.60 2.03 5.39
N PHE A 380 -3.85 1.73 5.77
CA PHE A 380 -4.32 0.35 5.90
C PHE A 380 -4.42 -0.34 4.54
N GLU A 381 -4.90 0.35 3.51
CA GLU A 381 -4.96 -0.16 2.13
C GLU A 381 -3.57 -0.49 1.59
N ARG A 382 -2.59 0.42 1.73
CA ARG A 382 -1.20 0.16 1.29
C ARG A 382 -0.60 -1.07 1.97
N ARG A 383 -0.77 -1.19 3.30
CA ARG A 383 -0.25 -2.33 4.06
C ARG A 383 -0.99 -3.63 3.70
N LEU A 384 -2.29 -3.56 3.42
CA LEU A 384 -3.09 -4.71 2.99
C LEU A 384 -2.61 -5.23 1.64
N LEU A 385 -2.39 -4.34 0.67
CA LEU A 385 -1.86 -4.69 -0.64
C LEU A 385 -0.43 -5.25 -0.56
N ALA A 386 0.44 -4.65 0.26
CA ALA A 386 1.78 -5.16 0.50
C ALA A 386 1.77 -6.57 1.11
N ASN A 387 0.82 -6.88 2.00
CA ASN A 387 0.66 -8.22 2.55
C ASN A 387 0.09 -9.21 1.51
N LEU A 388 -0.85 -8.81 0.65
CA LEU A 388 -1.32 -9.66 -0.45
C LEU A 388 -0.15 -10.04 -1.39
N ASP A 389 0.68 -9.04 -1.71
CA ASP A 389 1.91 -9.19 -2.48
C ASP A 389 2.91 -10.11 -1.75
N ALA A 390 3.14 -9.91 -0.46
CA ALA A 390 4.02 -10.78 0.33
C ALA A 390 3.51 -12.23 0.35
N LEU A 391 2.19 -12.45 0.47
CA LEU A 391 1.59 -13.77 0.43
C LEU A 391 1.86 -14.47 -0.91
N ALA A 392 1.74 -13.74 -2.02
CA ALA A 392 2.04 -14.26 -3.34
C ALA A 392 3.54 -14.48 -3.58
N ALA A 393 4.42 -13.67 -2.98
CA ALA A 393 5.86 -13.91 -3.01
C ALA A 393 6.25 -15.17 -2.22
N LEU A 394 5.67 -15.36 -1.02
CA LEU A 394 5.93 -16.54 -0.17
C LEU A 394 5.42 -17.84 -0.81
N ASP A 395 4.33 -17.80 -1.58
CA ASP A 395 3.78 -18.97 -2.29
C ASP A 395 4.72 -19.52 -3.37
N ASN A 396 5.50 -18.64 -4.00
CA ASN A 396 6.53 -19.03 -4.95
C ASN A 396 7.68 -19.82 -4.29
N GLY A 397 7.85 -19.66 -2.97
CA GLY A 397 8.78 -20.39 -2.11
C GLY A 397 10.26 -20.05 -2.34
N ALA A 398 11.12 -20.55 -1.44
CA ALA A 398 12.56 -20.69 -1.68
C ALA A 398 12.81 -22.04 -2.41
N GLU A 399 13.90 -22.15 -3.17
CA GLU A 399 14.14 -23.31 -4.06
C GLU A 399 13.82 -24.69 -3.45
N GLY A 400 12.79 -25.36 -3.99
CA GLY A 400 12.42 -26.72 -3.61
C GLY A 400 11.39 -26.84 -2.47
N VAL A 401 11.05 -25.75 -1.79
CA VAL A 401 10.06 -25.71 -0.70
C VAL A 401 8.87 -24.85 -1.11
N ARG A 402 7.75 -25.50 -1.46
CA ARG A 402 6.48 -24.80 -1.70
C ARG A 402 5.49 -25.03 -0.56
N VAL A 403 4.88 -23.94 -0.13
CA VAL A 403 3.75 -23.89 0.80
C VAL A 403 2.60 -23.23 0.03
N SER A 404 1.43 -23.87 0.03
CA SER A 404 0.27 -23.36 -0.70
C SER A 404 -0.38 -22.22 0.09
N ALA A 405 -0.19 -20.98 -0.35
CA ALA A 405 -0.77 -19.81 0.29
C ALA A 405 -2.30 -19.89 0.36
N LEU A 406 -2.95 -20.39 -0.69
CA LEU A 406 -4.41 -20.51 -0.69
C LEU A 406 -4.91 -21.56 0.31
N ASP A 407 -4.19 -22.67 0.47
CA ASP A 407 -4.60 -23.68 1.44
C ASP A 407 -4.39 -23.19 2.87
N GLU A 408 -3.33 -22.42 3.15
CA GLU A 408 -3.12 -21.73 4.44
C GLU A 408 -4.21 -20.68 4.71
N VAL A 409 -4.57 -19.86 3.71
CA VAL A 409 -5.68 -18.89 3.81
C VAL A 409 -6.98 -19.59 4.15
N ILE A 410 -7.29 -20.71 3.47
CA ILE A 410 -8.53 -21.46 3.69
C ILE A 410 -8.54 -22.14 5.05
N ALA A 411 -7.41 -22.71 5.46
CA ALA A 411 -7.25 -23.31 6.78
C ALA A 411 -7.48 -22.27 7.88
N TYR A 412 -6.78 -21.13 7.79
CA TYR A 412 -6.97 -20.02 8.72
C TYR A 412 -8.41 -19.51 8.73
N ALA A 413 -9.03 -19.30 7.56
CA ALA A 413 -10.39 -18.80 7.50
C ALA A 413 -11.43 -19.75 8.14
N LYS A 414 -11.17 -21.06 8.15
CA LYS A 414 -12.05 -22.10 8.74
C LYS A 414 -11.82 -22.33 10.22
N ASP A 415 -10.66 -21.99 10.76
CA ASP A 415 -10.27 -22.24 12.16
C ASP A 415 -11.01 -21.36 13.19
N GLY A 416 -11.79 -20.37 12.74
CA GLY A 416 -12.55 -19.48 13.61
C GLY A 416 -13.70 -20.18 14.35
N VAL A 417 -13.70 -20.11 15.69
CA VAL A 417 -14.80 -20.60 16.54
C VAL A 417 -16.08 -19.78 16.39
N ARG A 418 -15.97 -18.51 15.99
CA ARG A 418 -17.08 -17.57 15.79
C ARG A 418 -17.00 -16.92 14.42
N ALA A 419 -18.14 -16.43 13.95
CA ALA A 419 -18.24 -15.61 12.75
C ALA A 419 -17.30 -14.39 12.88
N ASP A 420 -16.35 -14.26 11.96
CA ASP A 420 -15.33 -13.20 11.95
C ASP A 420 -15.28 -12.56 10.56
N SER A 421 -15.62 -11.28 10.49
CA SER A 421 -15.65 -10.50 9.25
C SER A 421 -14.27 -10.35 8.61
N GLY A 422 -13.18 -10.32 9.39
CA GLY A 422 -11.82 -10.22 8.87
C GLY A 422 -11.39 -11.50 8.16
N ARG A 423 -11.70 -12.66 8.74
CA ARG A 423 -11.47 -13.98 8.11
C ARG A 423 -12.30 -14.17 6.84
N ALA A 424 -13.56 -13.70 6.86
CA ALA A 424 -14.43 -13.72 5.69
C ALA A 424 -13.91 -12.83 4.56
N PHE A 425 -13.49 -11.60 4.89
CA PHE A 425 -12.85 -10.68 3.95
C PHE A 425 -11.59 -11.30 3.35
N LEU A 426 -10.64 -11.72 4.19
CA LEU A 426 -9.38 -12.37 3.79
C LEU A 426 -9.65 -13.50 2.78
N ARG A 427 -10.56 -14.42 3.11
CA ARG A 427 -10.83 -15.60 2.27
C ARG A 427 -11.31 -15.20 0.88
N SER A 428 -12.35 -14.37 0.80
CA SER A 428 -12.91 -13.95 -0.49
C SER A 428 -11.97 -13.02 -1.26
N PHE A 429 -11.21 -12.18 -0.56
CA PHE A 429 -10.31 -11.22 -1.18
C PHE A 429 -9.12 -11.94 -1.80
N SER A 430 -8.41 -12.79 -1.04
CA SER A 430 -7.26 -13.54 -1.55
C SER A 430 -7.65 -14.51 -2.67
N LEU A 431 -8.78 -15.21 -2.55
CA LEU A 431 -9.29 -16.06 -3.63
C LEU A 431 -9.70 -15.24 -4.87
N GLY A 432 -10.29 -14.07 -4.66
CA GLY A 432 -10.67 -13.13 -5.73
C GLY A 432 -9.49 -12.35 -6.32
N CYS A 433 -8.31 -12.40 -5.72
CA CYS A 433 -7.06 -11.86 -6.25
C CYS A 433 -6.18 -12.95 -6.89
N ASN A 434 -6.64 -14.21 -6.90
CA ASN A 434 -6.00 -15.28 -7.65
C ASN A 434 -6.52 -15.34 -9.09
N ALA A 435 -5.64 -15.67 -10.04
CA ALA A 435 -5.96 -15.74 -11.47
C ALA A 435 -6.84 -16.94 -11.85
N SER A 436 -7.01 -17.93 -10.97
CA SER A 436 -7.85 -19.11 -11.22
C SER A 436 -9.33 -18.80 -10.95
N VAL A 437 -10.16 -19.03 -11.98
CA VAL A 437 -11.63 -18.93 -11.87
C VAL A 437 -12.17 -19.94 -10.85
N GLU A 438 -11.52 -21.09 -10.67
CA GLU A 438 -11.88 -22.09 -9.65
C GLU A 438 -11.72 -21.54 -8.23
N SER A 439 -10.70 -20.71 -7.99
CA SER A 439 -10.53 -20.03 -6.70
C SER A 439 -11.67 -19.05 -6.44
N LEU A 440 -12.07 -18.32 -7.47
CA LEU A 440 -13.23 -17.42 -7.40
C LEU A 440 -14.55 -18.18 -7.20
N ARG A 441 -14.73 -19.36 -7.82
CA ARG A 441 -15.89 -20.24 -7.54
C ARG A 441 -15.89 -20.70 -6.09
N GLU A 442 -14.74 -21.06 -5.52
CA GLU A 442 -14.67 -21.39 -4.10
C GLU A 442 -15.01 -20.19 -3.20
N ALA A 443 -14.61 -18.98 -3.58
CA ALA A 443 -15.01 -17.77 -2.84
C ALA A 443 -16.54 -17.62 -2.82
N VAL A 444 -17.23 -17.93 -3.92
CA VAL A 444 -18.70 -17.93 -3.98
C VAL A 444 -19.32 -19.06 -3.16
N GLU A 445 -18.73 -20.25 -3.15
CA GLU A 445 -19.18 -21.34 -2.27
C GLU A 445 -18.96 -20.99 -0.78
N ALA A 446 -17.91 -20.24 -0.46
CA ALA A 446 -17.70 -19.71 0.88
C ALA A 446 -18.82 -18.72 1.28
N VAL A 447 -19.32 -17.89 0.36
CA VAL A 447 -20.49 -17.04 0.58
C VAL A 447 -21.72 -17.87 0.92
N ARG A 448 -22.00 -18.94 0.15
CA ARG A 448 -23.18 -19.79 0.38
C ARG A 448 -23.17 -20.46 1.75
N ALA A 449 -21.99 -20.78 2.27
CA ALA A 449 -21.79 -21.40 3.57
C ALA A 449 -21.63 -20.39 4.72
N ALA A 450 -21.58 -19.09 4.41
CA ALA A 450 -21.24 -18.06 5.39
C ALA A 450 -22.41 -17.76 6.35
N PRO A 451 -22.11 -17.48 7.63
CA PRO A 451 -23.12 -16.93 8.53
C PRO A 451 -23.52 -15.51 8.07
N PRO A 452 -24.77 -15.07 8.34
CA PRO A 452 -25.27 -13.78 7.85
C PRO A 452 -24.43 -12.57 8.28
N ALA A 453 -23.81 -12.64 9.46
CA ALA A 453 -23.00 -11.56 10.03
C ALA A 453 -21.71 -11.27 9.24
N THR A 454 -21.25 -12.18 8.37
CA THR A 454 -20.00 -11.99 7.60
C THR A 454 -20.24 -11.76 6.11
N LEU A 455 -21.51 -11.74 5.65
CA LEU A 455 -21.84 -11.56 4.24
C LEU A 455 -21.38 -10.19 3.70
N GLU A 456 -21.42 -9.15 4.53
CA GLU A 456 -20.90 -7.82 4.17
C GLU A 456 -19.40 -7.86 3.86
N ALA A 457 -18.61 -8.54 4.68
CA ALA A 457 -17.17 -8.69 4.43
C ALA A 457 -16.87 -9.44 3.12
N HIS A 458 -17.67 -10.46 2.79
CA HIS A 458 -17.57 -11.16 1.51
C HIS A 458 -17.95 -10.25 0.33
N ARG A 459 -19.02 -9.47 0.46
CA ARG A 459 -19.47 -8.49 -0.55
C ARG A 459 -18.35 -7.49 -0.85
N ASP A 460 -17.75 -6.93 0.18
CA ASP A 460 -16.72 -5.91 0.06
C ASP A 460 -15.44 -6.50 -0.56
N ALA A 461 -15.01 -7.66 -0.09
CA ALA A 461 -13.86 -8.39 -0.65
C ALA A 461 -14.02 -8.68 -2.16
N LEU A 462 -15.18 -9.21 -2.57
CA LEU A 462 -15.46 -9.52 -3.98
C LEU A 462 -15.62 -8.25 -4.82
N SER A 463 -16.09 -7.15 -4.23
CA SER A 463 -16.17 -5.86 -4.93
C SER A 463 -14.78 -5.29 -5.22
N LEU A 464 -13.83 -5.48 -4.30
CA LEU A 464 -12.50 -4.86 -4.35
C LEU A 464 -11.39 -5.69 -5.00
N CYS A 465 -11.55 -7.02 -5.11
CA CYS A 465 -10.51 -7.93 -5.57
C CYS A 465 -10.15 -7.79 -7.06
N ALA A 466 -9.01 -8.35 -7.47
CA ALA A 466 -8.45 -8.12 -8.81
C ALA A 466 -9.13 -8.89 -9.96
N HIS A 467 -9.79 -10.02 -9.69
CA HIS A 467 -10.20 -10.95 -10.75
C HIS A 467 -11.28 -10.35 -11.69
N PRO A 468 -11.07 -10.34 -13.02
CA PRO A 468 -12.00 -9.69 -13.96
C PRO A 468 -13.38 -10.38 -14.11
N GLU A 469 -13.47 -11.67 -13.81
CA GLU A 469 -14.67 -12.52 -13.98
C GLU A 469 -15.53 -12.61 -12.71
N VAL A 470 -15.25 -11.82 -11.67
CA VAL A 470 -16.03 -11.80 -10.41
C VAL A 470 -17.52 -11.70 -10.70
N GLY A 471 -17.93 -10.74 -11.53
CA GLY A 471 -19.33 -10.52 -11.90
C GLY A 471 -19.99 -11.75 -12.54
N ASP A 472 -19.20 -12.55 -13.27
CA ASP A 472 -19.71 -13.72 -13.97
C ASP A 472 -19.91 -14.91 -13.03
N VAL A 473 -19.02 -15.07 -12.06
CA VAL A 473 -19.12 -16.14 -11.07
C VAL A 473 -20.16 -15.83 -9.98
N VAL A 474 -20.22 -14.59 -9.48
CA VAL A 474 -21.22 -14.21 -8.46
C VAL A 474 -22.65 -14.24 -9.00
N ARG A 475 -22.84 -14.19 -10.33
CA ARG A 475 -24.15 -14.34 -10.98
C ARG A 475 -24.85 -15.64 -10.56
N ALA A 476 -24.11 -16.70 -10.21
CA ALA A 476 -24.68 -17.95 -9.71
C ALA A 476 -25.46 -17.78 -8.38
N LEU A 477 -25.19 -16.72 -7.61
CA LEU A 477 -25.92 -16.43 -6.37
C LEU A 477 -27.31 -15.82 -6.62
N LEU A 478 -27.58 -15.29 -7.82
CA LEU A 478 -28.91 -14.75 -8.18
C LEU A 478 -30.01 -15.83 -8.18
N GLY A 479 -29.64 -17.10 -8.27
CA GLY A 479 -30.57 -18.23 -8.17
C GLY A 479 -30.67 -18.84 -6.76
N SER A 480 -30.13 -18.19 -5.74
CA SER A 480 -30.17 -18.69 -4.37
C SER A 480 -31.53 -18.43 -3.71
N ASP A 481 -31.99 -19.36 -2.86
CA ASP A 481 -33.21 -19.18 -2.06
C ASP A 481 -33.06 -18.16 -0.91
N ASP A 482 -31.82 -17.86 -0.51
CA ASP A 482 -31.52 -16.86 0.51
C ASP A 482 -31.43 -15.47 -0.14
N PRO A 483 -32.33 -14.52 0.19
CA PRO A 483 -32.34 -13.19 -0.39
C PRO A 483 -31.04 -12.41 -0.16
N ARG A 484 -30.29 -12.71 0.92
CA ARG A 484 -29.02 -12.03 1.22
C ARG A 484 -27.94 -12.36 0.20
N HIS A 485 -27.95 -13.56 -0.37
CA HIS A 485 -27.04 -13.93 -1.45
C HIS A 485 -27.36 -13.18 -2.74
N VAL A 486 -28.65 -13.01 -3.04
CA VAL A 486 -29.13 -12.27 -4.22
C VAL A 486 -28.77 -10.79 -4.10
N GLU A 487 -29.02 -10.19 -2.92
CA GLU A 487 -28.61 -8.82 -2.59
C GLU A 487 -27.10 -8.60 -2.78
N LEU A 488 -26.27 -9.48 -2.21
CA LEU A 488 -24.81 -9.43 -2.34
C LEU A 488 -24.38 -9.47 -3.81
N ALA A 489 -24.95 -10.40 -4.59
CA ALA A 489 -24.61 -10.55 -5.99
C ALA A 489 -24.95 -9.30 -6.81
N LEU A 490 -26.15 -8.74 -6.62
CA LEU A 490 -26.56 -7.50 -7.29
C LEU A 490 -25.62 -6.34 -6.92
N HIS A 491 -25.23 -6.22 -5.64
CA HIS A 491 -24.30 -5.18 -5.19
C HIS A 491 -22.92 -5.32 -5.85
N VAL A 492 -22.33 -6.51 -5.81
CA VAL A 492 -21.03 -6.78 -6.46
C VAL A 492 -21.13 -6.52 -7.96
N MET A 493 -22.18 -7.01 -8.63
CA MET A 493 -22.36 -6.81 -10.07
C MET A 493 -22.55 -5.33 -10.45
N ARG A 494 -23.21 -4.52 -9.59
CA ARG A 494 -23.34 -3.06 -9.76
C ARG A 494 -21.97 -2.39 -9.74
N LEU A 495 -21.18 -2.62 -8.69
CA LEU A 495 -19.86 -2.02 -8.52
C LEU A 495 -18.88 -2.44 -9.62
N ARG A 496 -18.96 -3.70 -10.04
CA ARG A 496 -18.12 -4.24 -11.13
C ARG A 496 -18.61 -3.89 -12.53
N ARG A 497 -19.76 -3.22 -12.67
CA ARG A 497 -20.42 -2.91 -13.95
C ARG A 497 -20.66 -4.16 -14.82
N LYS A 498 -21.11 -5.26 -14.18
CA LYS A 498 -21.35 -6.58 -14.81
C LYS A 498 -22.81 -7.02 -14.82
N ALA A 499 -23.71 -6.25 -14.20
CA ALA A 499 -25.15 -6.50 -14.27
C ALA A 499 -25.70 -6.10 -15.64
N SER A 500 -26.63 -6.90 -16.17
CA SER A 500 -27.40 -6.52 -17.35
C SER A 500 -28.84 -6.16 -16.98
N HIS A 501 -29.44 -5.26 -17.76
CA HIS A 501 -30.80 -4.78 -17.55
C HIS A 501 -31.83 -5.92 -17.42
N GLY A 502 -31.81 -6.89 -18.35
CA GLY A 502 -32.78 -7.99 -18.35
C GLY A 502 -32.69 -8.88 -17.11
N GLU A 503 -31.50 -9.00 -16.53
CA GLU A 503 -31.30 -9.77 -15.30
C GLU A 503 -31.85 -9.04 -14.07
N VAL A 504 -31.75 -7.72 -14.05
CA VAL A 504 -32.12 -6.88 -12.89
C VAL A 504 -33.63 -6.75 -12.76
N VAL A 505 -34.36 -6.63 -13.88
CA VAL A 505 -35.81 -6.38 -13.88
C VAL A 505 -36.60 -7.43 -13.10
N ARG A 506 -36.18 -8.71 -13.16
CA ARG A 506 -36.87 -9.81 -12.45
C ARG A 506 -36.83 -9.69 -10.92
N PHE A 507 -35.89 -8.89 -10.38
CA PHE A 507 -35.69 -8.73 -8.94
C PHE A 507 -36.33 -7.46 -8.39
N LEU A 508 -36.90 -6.60 -9.24
CA LEU A 508 -37.60 -5.40 -8.78
C LEU A 508 -38.78 -5.75 -7.85
N GLU A 509 -39.48 -6.85 -8.13
CA GLU A 509 -40.67 -7.27 -7.36
C GLU A 509 -40.35 -8.32 -6.29
N HIS A 510 -39.09 -8.46 -5.92
CA HIS A 510 -38.68 -9.44 -4.93
C HIS A 510 -39.31 -9.13 -3.56
N PRO A 511 -39.82 -10.13 -2.81
CA PRO A 511 -40.49 -9.91 -1.52
C PRO A 511 -39.58 -9.35 -0.42
N ASP A 512 -38.27 -9.61 -0.50
CA ASP A 512 -37.27 -8.97 0.36
C ASP A 512 -36.86 -7.61 -0.19
N VAL A 513 -37.13 -6.55 0.58
CA VAL A 513 -36.83 -5.14 0.27
C VAL A 513 -35.36 -4.90 -0.09
N ARG A 514 -34.42 -5.66 0.47
CA ARG A 514 -32.99 -5.49 0.22
C ARG A 514 -32.61 -5.88 -1.20
N VAL A 515 -33.27 -6.93 -1.71
CA VAL A 515 -33.08 -7.39 -3.09
C VAL A 515 -33.69 -6.41 -4.07
N SER A 516 -34.91 -5.92 -3.82
CA SER A 516 -35.55 -4.95 -4.71
C SER A 516 -34.82 -3.61 -4.73
N THR A 517 -34.34 -3.11 -3.59
CA THR A 517 -33.49 -1.90 -3.52
C THR A 517 -32.14 -2.10 -4.25
N ALA A 518 -31.45 -3.23 -4.07
CA ALA A 518 -30.24 -3.54 -4.81
C ALA A 518 -30.49 -3.62 -6.33
N ALA A 519 -31.64 -4.16 -6.76
CA ALA A 519 -32.04 -4.21 -8.15
C ALA A 519 -32.30 -2.81 -8.72
N LEU A 520 -33.02 -1.95 -8.00
CA LEU A 520 -33.25 -0.55 -8.37
C LEU A 520 -31.93 0.21 -8.56
N ALA A 521 -30.95 -0.01 -7.67
CA ALA A 521 -29.61 0.58 -7.80
C ALA A 521 -28.83 0.09 -9.03
N CYS A 522 -29.03 -1.16 -9.45
CA CYS A 522 -28.44 -1.66 -10.70
C CYS A 522 -29.11 -1.03 -11.93
N LEU A 523 -30.42 -0.80 -11.87
CA LEU A 523 -31.21 -0.36 -13.01
C LEU A 523 -30.76 1.01 -13.54
N ALA A 524 -30.43 1.94 -12.62
CA ALA A 524 -29.94 3.29 -12.94
C ALA A 524 -28.67 3.30 -13.81
N HIS A 525 -27.90 2.20 -13.81
CA HIS A 525 -26.63 2.11 -14.52
C HIS A 525 -26.61 1.11 -15.68
N THR A 526 -27.60 0.22 -15.77
CA THR A 526 -27.58 -0.92 -16.70
C THR A 526 -28.58 -0.79 -17.83
N ALA A 527 -29.62 0.01 -17.66
CA ALA A 527 -30.63 0.25 -18.68
C ALA A 527 -30.38 1.58 -19.42
N PRO A 528 -30.85 1.71 -20.68
CA PRO A 528 -30.93 3.02 -21.32
C PRO A 528 -31.71 4.00 -20.43
N PRO A 529 -31.31 5.29 -20.34
CA PRO A 529 -31.92 6.25 -19.41
C PRO A 529 -33.44 6.34 -19.47
N ASP A 530 -34.03 6.34 -20.68
CA ASP A 530 -35.49 6.39 -20.86
C ASP A 530 -36.21 5.16 -20.33
N VAL A 531 -35.58 3.98 -20.46
CA VAL A 531 -36.12 2.71 -19.96
C VAL A 531 -35.99 2.66 -18.44
N ALA A 532 -34.83 3.06 -17.90
CA ALA A 532 -34.60 3.16 -16.47
C ALA A 532 -35.64 4.09 -15.82
N ARG A 533 -35.79 5.31 -16.36
CA ARG A 533 -36.74 6.31 -15.88
C ARG A 533 -38.17 5.77 -15.82
N ARG A 534 -38.64 5.13 -16.89
CA ARG A 534 -40.00 4.57 -16.95
C ARG A 534 -40.24 3.52 -15.87
N LEU A 535 -39.34 2.54 -15.77
CA LEU A 535 -39.46 1.46 -14.80
C LEU A 535 -39.36 1.95 -13.35
N LEU A 536 -38.50 2.94 -13.09
CA LEU A 536 -38.40 3.56 -11.78
C LEU A 536 -39.68 4.33 -11.41
N ILE A 537 -40.29 5.08 -12.33
CA ILE A 537 -41.58 5.77 -12.11
C ILE A 537 -42.69 4.75 -11.81
N ASP A 538 -42.77 3.69 -12.62
CA ASP A 538 -43.78 2.64 -12.46
C ASP A 538 -43.64 1.92 -11.10
N PHE A 539 -42.40 1.68 -10.65
CA PHE A 539 -42.14 1.08 -9.35
C PHE A 539 -42.44 2.05 -8.19
N MET A 540 -41.94 3.29 -8.27
CA MET A 540 -42.11 4.32 -7.24
C MET A 540 -43.59 4.56 -6.91
N ARG A 541 -44.46 4.58 -7.92
CA ARG A 541 -45.91 4.83 -7.75
C ARG A 541 -46.74 3.57 -7.51
N ARG A 542 -46.11 2.42 -7.37
CA ARG A 542 -46.81 1.15 -7.24
C ARG A 542 -47.56 1.06 -5.91
N PRO A 543 -48.87 0.81 -5.92
CA PRO A 543 -49.62 0.58 -4.68
C PRO A 543 -49.12 -0.66 -3.94
N GLY A 544 -48.94 -0.55 -2.63
CA GLY A 544 -48.57 -1.67 -1.75
C GLY A 544 -47.10 -2.11 -1.81
N ALA A 545 -46.24 -1.38 -2.53
CA ALA A 545 -44.80 -1.57 -2.45
C ALA A 545 -44.24 -1.09 -1.10
N ASP A 546 -43.12 -1.66 -0.66
CA ASP A 546 -42.38 -1.19 0.54
C ASP A 546 -41.90 0.25 0.31
N ASP A 547 -42.21 1.13 1.25
CA ASP A 547 -41.93 2.57 1.17
C ASP A 547 -40.43 2.85 1.02
N ARG A 548 -39.56 2.07 1.66
CA ARG A 548 -38.09 2.23 1.53
C ARG A 548 -37.63 1.94 0.11
N ALA A 549 -38.22 0.95 -0.56
CA ALA A 549 -37.91 0.66 -1.96
C ALA A 549 -38.46 1.76 -2.89
N GLN A 550 -39.64 2.30 -2.60
CA GLN A 550 -40.20 3.44 -3.37
C GLN A 550 -39.31 4.68 -3.26
N VAL A 551 -38.82 5.00 -2.06
CA VAL A 551 -37.88 6.12 -1.85
C VAL A 551 -36.55 5.88 -2.58
N HIS A 552 -36.07 4.63 -2.61
CA HIS A 552 -34.86 4.31 -3.38
C HIS A 552 -35.08 4.45 -4.90
N ALA A 553 -36.27 4.15 -5.42
CA ALA A 553 -36.60 4.42 -6.81
C ALA A 553 -36.61 5.94 -7.11
N ALA A 554 -37.15 6.75 -6.19
CA ALA A 554 -37.13 8.20 -6.30
C ALA A 554 -35.70 8.76 -6.30
N GLU A 555 -34.81 8.24 -5.44
CA GLU A 555 -33.39 8.59 -5.41
C GLU A 555 -32.70 8.39 -6.77
N HIS A 556 -32.90 7.23 -7.40
CA HIS A 556 -32.30 6.95 -8.71
C HIS A 556 -32.93 7.79 -9.84
N LEU A 557 -34.22 8.15 -9.73
CA LEU A 557 -34.84 9.11 -10.65
C LEU A 557 -34.18 10.49 -10.54
N ILE A 558 -33.93 10.97 -9.32
CA ILE A 558 -33.22 12.23 -9.09
C ILE A 558 -31.81 12.15 -9.69
N GLY A 559 -31.10 11.02 -9.50
CA GLY A 559 -29.78 10.78 -10.10
C GLY A 559 -29.76 10.78 -11.62
N LEU A 560 -30.87 10.41 -12.27
CA LEU A 560 -31.03 10.49 -13.73
C LEU A 560 -31.50 11.89 -14.20
N GLY A 561 -31.63 12.86 -13.29
CA GLY A 561 -32.16 14.19 -13.60
C GLY A 561 -33.66 14.21 -13.88
N ALA A 562 -34.41 13.18 -13.47
CA ALA A 562 -35.85 13.09 -13.67
C ALA A 562 -36.60 13.82 -12.54
N ALA A 563 -37.30 14.91 -12.89
CA ALA A 563 -38.06 15.72 -11.94
C ALA A 563 -39.13 14.94 -11.15
N GLU A 564 -39.64 13.84 -11.71
CA GLU A 564 -40.63 12.99 -11.06
C GLU A 564 -40.16 12.45 -9.71
N GLY A 565 -38.86 12.18 -9.55
CA GLY A 565 -38.31 11.66 -8.29
C GLY A 565 -38.45 12.66 -7.15
N ILE A 566 -37.99 13.89 -7.35
CA ILE A 566 -38.04 14.92 -6.30
C ILE A 566 -39.48 15.39 -6.02
N GLU A 567 -40.34 15.47 -7.04
CA GLU A 567 -41.76 15.80 -6.86
C GLU A 567 -42.50 14.74 -6.03
N GLU A 568 -42.20 13.45 -6.23
CA GLU A 568 -42.80 12.40 -5.41
C GLU A 568 -42.31 12.46 -3.95
N VAL A 569 -41.01 12.72 -3.72
CA VAL A 569 -40.45 12.93 -2.37
C VAL A 569 -41.19 14.08 -1.66
N ARG A 570 -41.46 15.19 -2.35
CA ARG A 570 -42.26 16.31 -1.81
C ARG A 570 -43.66 15.88 -1.42
N ILE A 571 -44.34 15.15 -2.31
CA ILE A 571 -45.71 14.66 -2.06
C ILE A 571 -45.75 13.75 -0.83
N LEU A 572 -44.84 12.78 -0.75
CA LEU A 572 -44.77 11.84 0.37
C LEU A 572 -44.53 12.56 1.70
N LEU A 573 -43.59 13.49 1.74
CA LEU A 573 -43.28 14.27 2.95
C LEU A 573 -44.41 15.23 3.34
N LEU A 574 -45.08 15.87 2.38
CA LEU A 574 -46.23 16.75 2.65
C LEU A 574 -47.39 15.97 3.29
N ARG A 575 -47.65 14.76 2.81
CA ARG A 575 -48.67 13.88 3.39
C ARG A 575 -48.26 13.39 4.77
N GLU A 576 -47.01 12.97 4.95
CA GLU A 576 -46.49 12.56 6.25
C GLU A 576 -46.61 13.69 7.29
N ALA A 577 -46.28 14.92 6.91
CA ALA A 577 -46.42 16.08 7.80
C ALA A 577 -47.89 16.44 8.15
N GLY A 578 -48.87 16.02 7.35
CA GLY A 578 -50.29 16.31 7.55
C GLY A 578 -51.08 15.19 8.24
N GLU A 579 -50.85 13.94 7.82
CA GLU A 579 -51.58 12.75 8.27
C GLU A 579 -50.83 11.99 9.37
N GLY A 580 -49.48 11.96 9.30
CA GLY A 580 -48.60 11.22 10.22
C GLY A 580 -48.67 9.70 10.08
N GLY A 581 -47.52 9.02 10.16
CA GLY A 581 -47.46 7.56 10.19
C GLY A 581 -47.74 6.87 8.85
N LEU A 582 -47.53 7.56 7.73
CA LEU A 582 -47.60 7.01 6.37
C LEU A 582 -46.27 6.37 5.95
N LEU A 583 -45.15 6.95 6.39
CA LEU A 583 -43.80 6.48 6.10
C LEU A 583 -43.17 5.83 7.34
N SER A 584 -42.38 4.78 7.10
CA SER A 584 -41.44 4.25 8.07
C SER A 584 -40.39 5.32 8.43
N PRO A 585 -39.82 5.29 9.65
CA PRO A 585 -38.80 6.26 10.06
C PRO A 585 -37.60 6.31 9.09
N GLN A 586 -37.19 5.16 8.54
CA GLN A 586 -36.09 5.07 7.57
C GLN A 586 -36.43 5.74 6.24
N ALA A 587 -37.64 5.49 5.71
CA ALA A 587 -38.09 6.12 4.48
C ALA A 587 -38.24 7.64 4.65
N CYS A 588 -38.79 8.08 5.79
CA CYS A 588 -39.00 9.50 6.08
C CYS A 588 -37.66 10.26 6.25
N ALA A 589 -36.70 9.65 6.96
CA ALA A 589 -35.34 10.18 7.08
C ALA A 589 -34.65 10.26 5.71
N ARG A 590 -34.76 9.22 4.87
CA ARG A 590 -34.16 9.22 3.53
C ARG A 590 -34.81 10.25 2.61
N CYS A 591 -36.14 10.38 2.61
CA CYS A 591 -36.86 11.44 1.89
C CYS A 591 -36.40 12.83 2.32
N SER A 592 -36.27 13.07 3.63
CA SER A 592 -35.81 14.36 4.16
C SER A 592 -34.40 14.68 3.65
N LEU A 593 -33.49 13.71 3.64
CA LEU A 593 -32.16 13.86 3.06
C LEU A 593 -32.20 14.14 1.55
N LEU A 594 -32.98 13.39 0.77
CA LEU A 594 -33.11 13.61 -0.68
C LEU A 594 -33.65 15.02 -0.99
N LEU A 595 -34.63 15.49 -0.21
CA LEU A 595 -35.14 16.86 -0.29
C LEU A 595 -34.05 17.88 0.07
N GLY A 596 -33.19 17.56 1.04
CA GLY A 596 -32.04 18.38 1.39
C GLY A 596 -31.01 18.48 0.25
N LEU A 597 -30.72 17.38 -0.45
CA LEU A 597 -29.71 17.37 -1.50
C LEU A 597 -30.22 18.00 -2.81
N ALA A 598 -31.41 17.61 -3.25
CA ALA A 598 -31.96 17.92 -4.58
C ALA A 598 -33.08 18.97 -4.58
N GLY A 599 -33.57 19.38 -3.41
CA GLY A 599 -34.65 20.37 -3.28
C GLY A 599 -34.24 21.80 -3.63
N ASP A 600 -35.22 22.69 -3.55
CA ASP A 600 -35.09 24.12 -3.84
C ASP A 600 -35.75 24.97 -2.76
N ALA A 601 -35.62 26.31 -2.88
CA ALA A 601 -36.05 27.26 -1.84
C ALA A 601 -37.53 27.12 -1.43
N ARG A 602 -38.40 26.53 -2.27
CA ARG A 602 -39.83 26.32 -1.95
C ARG A 602 -40.04 25.26 -0.86
N ASP A 603 -39.04 24.43 -0.61
CA ASP A 603 -39.13 23.29 0.31
C ASP A 603 -38.94 23.68 1.79
N ILE A 604 -38.61 24.94 2.08
CA ILE A 604 -38.29 25.38 3.44
C ILE A 604 -39.46 25.22 4.41
N ASP A 605 -40.68 25.58 3.98
CA ASP A 605 -41.89 25.45 4.79
C ASP A 605 -42.20 23.99 5.14
N LEU A 606 -41.81 23.06 4.28
CA LEU A 606 -41.97 21.63 4.52
C LEU A 606 -41.00 21.16 5.61
N PHE A 607 -39.74 21.59 5.59
CA PHE A 607 -38.79 21.30 6.67
C PHE A 607 -39.24 21.87 8.03
N TYR A 608 -39.86 23.06 8.05
CA TYR A 608 -40.46 23.61 9.26
C TYR A 608 -41.49 22.66 9.89
N ARG A 609 -42.32 22.01 9.08
CA ARG A 609 -43.33 21.04 9.56
C ARG A 609 -42.70 19.71 9.98
N LEU A 610 -41.68 19.26 9.24
CA LEU A 610 -41.03 17.97 9.48
C LEU A 610 -40.10 17.96 10.71
N ARG A 611 -39.51 19.10 11.10
CA ARG A 611 -38.50 19.16 12.18
C ARG A 611 -38.96 18.56 13.52
N ALA A 612 -40.26 18.66 13.80
CA ALA A 612 -40.87 18.16 15.04
C ALA A 612 -41.15 16.64 14.98
N ILE A 613 -41.15 16.07 13.78
CA ILE A 613 -41.55 14.69 13.49
C ILE A 613 -40.30 13.84 13.16
N VAL A 614 -39.29 14.43 12.51
CA VAL A 614 -38.12 13.74 11.95
C VAL A 614 -36.85 14.49 12.34
N PRO A 615 -36.07 14.01 13.33
CA PRO A 615 -34.81 14.63 13.72
C PRO A 615 -33.82 14.81 12.55
N GLU A 616 -33.79 13.86 11.61
CA GLU A 616 -32.93 13.89 10.42
C GLU A 616 -33.25 15.04 9.47
N ALA A 617 -34.46 15.63 9.55
CA ALA A 617 -34.81 16.83 8.79
C ALA A 617 -33.91 18.03 9.17
N ILE A 618 -33.43 18.10 10.41
CA ILE A 618 -32.49 19.14 10.86
C ILE A 618 -31.14 18.98 10.14
N ARG A 619 -30.65 17.74 10.01
CA ARG A 619 -29.42 17.46 9.25
C ARG A 619 -29.61 17.81 7.77
N ALA A 620 -30.75 17.45 7.20
CA ALA A 620 -31.07 17.72 5.81
C ALA A 620 -31.11 19.22 5.47
N LEU A 621 -31.52 20.10 6.40
CA LEU A 621 -31.44 21.55 6.23
C LEU A 621 -30.00 22.05 6.02
N GLY A 622 -29.04 21.45 6.73
CA GLY A 622 -27.62 21.75 6.52
C GLY A 622 -27.15 21.38 5.12
N TRP A 623 -27.63 20.25 4.59
CA TRP A 623 -27.34 19.80 3.23
C TRP A 623 -28.04 20.64 2.16
N HIS A 624 -29.26 21.10 2.42
CA HIS A 624 -29.96 22.05 1.58
C HIS A 624 -29.17 23.35 1.44
N GLY A 625 -28.51 23.80 2.50
CA GLY A 625 -27.60 24.94 2.41
C GLY A 625 -28.32 26.29 2.34
N THR A 626 -29.65 26.34 2.39
CA THR A 626 -30.39 27.61 2.19
C THR A 626 -30.27 28.51 3.41
N THR A 627 -30.05 29.81 3.17
CA THR A 627 -30.04 30.81 4.25
C THR A 627 -31.40 30.97 4.93
N ALA A 628 -32.49 30.60 4.25
CA ALA A 628 -33.83 30.58 4.84
C ALA A 628 -33.98 29.56 5.99
N ALA A 629 -33.07 28.57 6.07
CA ALA A 629 -33.02 27.59 7.15
C ALA A 629 -32.35 28.12 8.42
N ILE A 630 -31.61 29.22 8.37
CA ILE A 630 -30.84 29.67 9.53
C ILE A 630 -31.76 30.05 10.72
N PRO A 631 -32.85 30.83 10.56
CA PRO A 631 -33.77 31.11 11.66
C PRO A 631 -34.35 29.85 12.31
N LEU A 632 -34.73 28.88 11.49
CA LEU A 632 -35.21 27.56 11.91
C LEU A 632 -34.19 26.81 12.78
N LEU A 633 -32.94 26.79 12.35
CA LEU A 633 -31.86 26.10 13.07
C LEU A 633 -31.52 26.82 14.39
N LEU A 634 -31.62 28.16 14.43
CA LEU A 634 -31.44 28.94 15.66
C LEU A 634 -32.54 28.66 16.69
N GLU A 635 -33.79 28.52 16.25
CA GLU A 635 -34.91 28.10 17.13
C GLU A 635 -34.61 26.74 17.76
N VAL A 636 -34.24 25.74 16.95
CA VAL A 636 -33.90 24.40 17.43
C VAL A 636 -32.72 24.42 18.42
N LEU A 637 -31.72 25.26 18.15
CA LEU A 637 -30.56 25.42 19.04
C LEU A 637 -30.95 26.07 20.39
N ALA A 638 -31.93 26.97 20.38
CA ALA A 638 -32.42 27.66 21.57
C ALA A 638 -33.35 26.79 22.44
N GLU A 639 -33.96 25.73 21.90
CA GLU A 639 -34.83 24.77 22.59
C GLU A 639 -34.08 23.82 23.56
N SER A 640 -33.02 24.29 24.23
CA SER A 640 -32.19 23.47 25.12
C SER A 640 -32.97 22.95 26.35
N PRO A 641 -32.78 21.67 26.74
CA PRO A 641 -33.45 21.10 27.91
C PRO A 641 -33.01 21.75 29.23
N ALA A 642 -33.91 21.71 30.23
CA ALA A 642 -33.75 22.39 31.52
C ALA A 642 -32.53 21.93 32.37
N ASP A 643 -31.88 20.83 31.99
CA ASP A 643 -30.70 20.27 32.65
C ASP A 643 -29.37 20.89 32.17
N GLY A 644 -29.42 21.81 31.20
CA GLY A 644 -28.26 22.55 30.68
C GLY A 644 -27.32 21.74 29.79
N ARG A 645 -27.68 20.50 29.43
CA ARG A 645 -26.91 19.69 28.47
C ARG A 645 -27.47 19.88 27.06
N PRO A 646 -26.63 20.12 26.04
CA PRO A 646 -27.13 20.27 24.67
C PRO A 646 -27.76 18.94 24.19
N SER A 647 -28.93 19.03 23.57
CA SER A 647 -29.63 17.88 22.97
C SER A 647 -28.95 17.42 21.67
N ASP A 648 -29.27 16.21 21.20
CA ASP A 648 -28.80 15.74 19.88
C ASP A 648 -29.32 16.62 18.74
N ALA A 649 -30.54 17.14 18.88
CA ALA A 649 -31.12 18.11 17.94
C ALA A 649 -30.32 19.42 17.91
N ALA A 650 -29.89 19.93 19.07
CA ALA A 650 -29.04 21.12 19.16
C ALA A 650 -27.66 20.89 18.51
N ARG A 651 -27.02 19.74 18.76
CA ARG A 651 -25.77 19.37 18.09
C ARG A 651 -25.94 19.28 16.57
N THR A 652 -27.02 18.65 16.11
CA THR A 652 -27.34 18.53 14.68
C THR A 652 -27.60 19.89 14.05
N ALA A 653 -28.30 20.79 14.74
CA ALA A 653 -28.58 22.15 14.29
C ALA A 653 -27.30 22.98 14.19
N ALA A 654 -26.40 22.90 15.18
CA ALA A 654 -25.10 23.54 15.12
C ALA A 654 -24.24 23.01 13.96
N GLY A 655 -24.27 21.70 13.71
CA GLY A 655 -23.62 21.08 12.55
C GLY A 655 -24.20 21.58 11.22
N ALA A 656 -25.52 21.70 11.12
CA ALA A 656 -26.19 22.26 9.94
C ALA A 656 -25.86 23.75 9.74
N LEU A 657 -25.83 24.55 10.80
CA LEU A 657 -25.41 25.96 10.76
C LEU A 657 -23.97 26.09 10.29
N HIS A 658 -23.05 25.29 10.83
CA HIS A 658 -21.66 25.24 10.37
C HIS A 658 -21.57 24.85 8.90
N ARG A 659 -22.33 23.83 8.47
CA ARG A 659 -22.36 23.37 7.07
C ARG A 659 -22.84 24.45 6.10
N ILE A 660 -23.80 25.29 6.49
CA ILE A 660 -24.27 26.41 5.67
C ILE A 660 -23.24 27.55 5.67
N THR A 661 -22.78 27.95 6.85
CA THR A 661 -22.09 29.23 7.07
C THR A 661 -20.58 29.16 7.04
N GLY A 662 -19.99 27.98 7.28
CA GLY A 662 -18.55 27.80 7.55
C GLY A 662 -18.10 28.36 8.90
N ALA A 663 -19.03 28.92 9.69
CA ALA A 663 -18.74 29.55 10.98
C ALA A 663 -19.00 28.59 12.15
N GLY A 664 -18.82 29.09 13.38
CA GLY A 664 -19.19 28.36 14.59
C GLY A 664 -18.30 27.16 14.91
N VAL A 665 -17.05 27.16 14.47
CA VAL A 665 -16.01 26.27 14.97
C VAL A 665 -15.20 27.03 16.01
N ARG A 666 -15.10 26.48 17.21
CA ARG A 666 -14.33 27.04 18.32
C ARG A 666 -12.83 26.76 18.13
N PRO A 667 -11.94 27.43 18.88
CA PRO A 667 -10.49 27.20 18.80
C PRO A 667 -10.05 25.76 19.11
N ASP A 668 -10.85 25.00 19.86
CA ASP A 668 -10.63 23.58 20.16
C ASP A 668 -11.21 22.63 19.09
N GLY A 669 -11.73 23.17 17.99
CA GLY A 669 -12.33 22.40 16.90
C GLY A 669 -13.78 21.97 17.12
N ALA A 670 -14.33 22.21 18.32
CA ALA A 670 -15.72 21.87 18.62
C ALA A 670 -16.70 22.87 17.99
N LEU A 671 -17.92 22.40 17.68
CA LEU A 671 -18.99 23.28 17.21
C LEU A 671 -19.50 24.18 18.34
N GLU A 672 -19.81 25.43 18.00
CA GLU A 672 -20.47 26.38 18.89
C GLU A 672 -21.93 25.96 19.08
N LEU A 673 -22.33 25.82 20.34
CA LEU A 673 -23.68 25.37 20.73
C LEU A 673 -24.49 26.49 21.39
N ASP A 674 -23.87 27.64 21.66
CA ASP A 674 -24.53 28.80 22.24
C ASP A 674 -25.40 29.52 21.19
N SER A 675 -26.73 29.50 21.42
CA SER A 675 -27.71 30.11 20.54
C SER A 675 -27.63 31.64 20.49
N GLU A 676 -27.19 32.30 21.57
CA GLU A 676 -27.05 33.76 21.61
C GLU A 676 -25.86 34.20 20.74
N ARG A 677 -24.75 33.47 20.81
CA ARG A 677 -23.58 33.72 19.95
C ARG A 677 -23.90 33.53 18.47
N TRP A 678 -24.61 32.44 18.15
CA TRP A 678 -25.07 32.22 16.78
C TRP A 678 -26.05 33.29 16.30
N SER A 679 -26.96 33.75 17.16
CA SER A 679 -27.91 34.82 16.84
C SER A 679 -27.21 36.16 16.61
N ALA A 680 -26.21 36.48 17.43
CA ALA A 680 -25.37 37.67 17.25
C ALA A 680 -24.59 37.60 15.93
N TRP A 681 -23.98 36.44 15.64
CA TRP A 681 -23.28 36.21 14.38
C TRP A 681 -24.21 36.38 13.18
N TRP A 682 -25.38 35.75 13.19
CA TRP A 682 -26.36 35.83 12.11
C TRP A 682 -26.82 37.28 11.87
N THR A 683 -27.09 38.03 12.95
CA THR A 683 -27.49 39.44 12.85
C THR A 683 -26.42 40.30 12.17
N ALA A 684 -25.14 40.04 12.46
CA ALA A 684 -24.03 40.77 11.87
C ALA A 684 -23.76 40.40 10.40
N HIS A 685 -24.01 39.15 9.99
CA HIS A 685 -23.55 38.63 8.68
C HIS A 685 -24.66 38.41 7.65
N ARG A 686 -25.94 38.36 8.06
CA ARG A 686 -27.08 38.09 7.16
C ARG A 686 -27.18 39.02 5.95
N ALA A 687 -26.76 40.28 6.09
CA ALA A 687 -26.83 41.26 5.01
C ALA A 687 -25.84 40.98 3.87
N ALA A 688 -24.78 40.22 4.13
CA ALA A 688 -23.79 39.81 3.14
C ALA A 688 -24.21 38.54 2.38
N LEU A 689 -25.23 37.83 2.86
CA LEU A 689 -25.71 36.57 2.29
C LEU A 689 -26.98 36.81 1.45
N ARG A 690 -27.03 36.22 0.26
CA ARG A 690 -28.22 36.23 -0.60
C ARG A 690 -29.36 35.49 0.10
N ALA A 691 -30.53 36.12 0.23
CA ALA A 691 -31.69 35.59 0.97
C ALA A 691 -32.18 34.22 0.48
N ASP A 692 -32.13 33.97 -0.84
CA ASP A 692 -32.50 32.70 -1.49
C ASP A 692 -31.27 31.90 -1.94
N GLY A 693 -30.08 32.24 -1.44
CA GLY A 693 -28.83 31.57 -1.81
C GLY A 693 -28.66 30.24 -1.06
N ARG A 694 -28.20 29.21 -1.77
CA ARG A 694 -27.65 28.00 -1.16
C ARG A 694 -26.14 28.20 -0.91
N TYR A 695 -25.69 27.79 0.26
CA TYR A 695 -24.31 27.88 0.68
C TYR A 695 -23.80 26.55 1.23
N ARG A 696 -22.49 26.36 1.10
CA ARG A 696 -21.74 25.24 1.65
C ARG A 696 -20.44 25.78 2.22
N PHE A 697 -20.28 25.65 3.53
CA PHE A 697 -19.19 26.20 4.33
C PHE A 697 -18.92 27.69 4.02
N GLY A 698 -19.99 28.49 3.93
CA GLY A 698 -19.91 29.94 3.70
C GLY A 698 -19.68 30.36 2.25
N ARG A 699 -19.52 29.40 1.33
CA ARG A 699 -19.37 29.65 -0.11
C ARG A 699 -20.69 29.39 -0.83
N ILE A 700 -20.97 30.14 -1.89
CA ILE A 700 -22.14 29.88 -2.73
C ILE A 700 -22.03 28.46 -3.28
N HIS A 701 -23.11 27.71 -3.13
CA HIS A 701 -23.19 26.31 -3.55
C HIS A 701 -22.93 26.19 -5.06
N SER A 702 -22.09 25.22 -5.42
CA SER A 702 -21.84 24.81 -6.80
C SER A 702 -21.27 23.39 -6.83
N PRO A 703 -21.32 22.67 -7.97
CA PRO A 703 -20.69 21.36 -8.11
C PRO A 703 -19.20 21.37 -7.75
N HIS A 704 -18.49 22.48 -8.01
CA HIS A 704 -17.08 22.63 -7.66
C HIS A 704 -16.85 22.60 -6.14
N VAL A 705 -17.71 23.25 -5.36
CA VAL A 705 -17.62 23.23 -3.88
C VAL A 705 -17.88 21.83 -3.32
N VAL A 706 -18.82 21.09 -3.91
CA VAL A 706 -19.08 19.69 -3.53
C VAL A 706 -17.89 18.80 -3.87
N LEU A 707 -17.26 19.01 -5.02
CA LEU A 707 -16.06 18.27 -5.42
C LEU A 707 -14.87 18.57 -4.49
N GLU A 708 -14.67 19.82 -4.07
CA GLU A 708 -13.63 20.17 -3.10
C GLU A 708 -13.86 19.48 -1.74
N GLU A 709 -15.11 19.35 -1.29
CA GLU A 709 -15.42 18.58 -0.08
C GLU A 709 -15.12 17.08 -0.26
N LEU A 710 -15.38 16.52 -1.44
CA LEU A 710 -14.99 15.14 -1.74
C LEU A 710 -13.48 14.96 -1.78
N TRP A 711 -12.72 15.98 -2.18
CA TRP A 711 -11.24 15.96 -2.20
C TRP A 711 -10.63 16.14 -0.81
N ASN A 712 -11.30 16.88 0.08
CA ASN A 712 -10.80 17.19 1.42
C ASN A 712 -10.57 15.90 2.24
N GLU A 713 -9.30 15.64 2.60
CA GLU A 713 -8.87 14.46 3.36
C GLU A 713 -9.48 14.39 4.76
N GLY A 714 -9.83 15.55 5.34
CA GLY A 714 -10.50 15.65 6.63
C GLY A 714 -12.01 15.40 6.60
N SER A 715 -12.62 15.25 5.42
CA SER A 715 -14.06 15.02 5.30
C SER A 715 -14.45 13.67 5.89
N ALA A 716 -15.51 13.67 6.69
CA ALA A 716 -16.11 12.47 7.24
C ALA A 716 -16.56 11.51 6.12
N ALA A 717 -16.25 10.22 6.26
CA ALA A 717 -16.61 9.20 5.27
C ALA A 717 -18.13 9.17 4.97
N GLY A 718 -18.96 9.31 6.00
CA GLY A 718 -20.42 9.38 5.84
C GLY A 718 -20.90 10.60 5.07
N ASP A 719 -20.25 11.76 5.24
CA ASP A 719 -20.59 12.96 4.48
C ASP A 719 -20.13 12.83 3.02
N ARG A 720 -19.01 12.14 2.73
CA ARG A 720 -18.59 11.91 1.33
C ARG A 720 -19.57 11.05 0.54
N VAL A 721 -20.27 10.11 1.19
CA VAL A 721 -21.34 9.36 0.54
C VAL A 721 -22.46 10.30 0.08
N LEU A 722 -22.86 11.23 0.94
CA LEU A 722 -23.91 12.21 0.64
C LEU A 722 -23.45 13.27 -0.38
N ALA A 723 -22.20 13.74 -0.30
CA ALA A 723 -21.62 14.66 -1.27
C ALA A 723 -21.47 14.00 -2.66
N SER A 724 -21.14 12.70 -2.71
CA SER A 724 -21.14 11.93 -3.97
C SER A 724 -22.52 11.88 -4.61
N LEU A 725 -23.56 11.60 -3.80
CA LEU A 725 -24.96 11.63 -4.24
C LEU A 725 -25.37 13.01 -4.74
N GLU A 726 -25.09 14.07 -3.97
CA GLU A 726 -25.36 15.46 -4.34
C GLU A 726 -24.74 15.84 -5.68
N LEU A 727 -23.46 15.53 -5.85
CA LEU A 727 -22.75 15.80 -7.10
C LEU A 727 -23.36 15.02 -8.27
N GLY A 728 -23.72 13.75 -8.05
CA GLY A 728 -24.42 12.93 -9.04
C GLY A 728 -25.76 13.52 -9.48
N PHE A 729 -26.53 14.08 -8.56
CA PHE A 729 -27.81 14.76 -8.86
C PHE A 729 -27.60 16.00 -9.72
N HIS A 730 -26.55 16.78 -9.47
CA HIS A 730 -26.25 17.98 -10.26
C HIS A 730 -25.69 17.67 -11.65
N MET A 731 -24.94 16.59 -11.80
CA MET A 731 -24.31 16.21 -13.07
C MET A 731 -25.17 15.24 -13.90
N GLY A 732 -26.40 14.91 -13.46
CA GLY A 732 -27.29 13.96 -14.17
C GLY A 732 -26.67 12.58 -14.35
N GLY A 733 -25.89 12.12 -13.37
CA GLY A 733 -25.19 10.83 -13.40
C GLY A 733 -23.93 10.79 -14.28
N ILE A 734 -23.49 11.92 -14.85
CA ILE A 734 -22.20 12.02 -15.55
C ILE A 734 -21.07 11.95 -14.53
N GLY A 735 -20.09 11.08 -14.75
CA GLY A 735 -18.92 10.92 -13.88
C GLY A 735 -19.22 10.17 -12.59
N SER A 736 -19.02 8.84 -12.59
CA SER A 736 -19.27 8.01 -11.40
C SER A 736 -18.12 8.08 -10.39
N PHE A 737 -18.45 8.39 -9.14
CA PHE A 737 -17.54 8.32 -8.01
C PHE A 737 -18.06 7.32 -6.98
N GLU A 738 -17.25 6.33 -6.60
CA GLU A 738 -17.60 5.32 -5.61
C GLU A 738 -16.78 5.55 -4.33
N PRO A 739 -17.41 6.04 -3.24
CA PRO A 739 -16.70 6.40 -2.00
C PRO A 739 -16.13 5.19 -1.25
N THR A 740 -16.53 3.97 -1.62
CA THR A 740 -16.07 2.72 -0.99
C THR A 740 -14.93 2.01 -1.73
N ASP A 741 -14.56 2.49 -2.93
CA ASP A 741 -13.46 1.92 -3.74
C ASP A 741 -12.08 2.24 -3.11
N TRP A 742 -10.99 1.73 -3.69
CA TRP A 742 -9.62 2.03 -3.24
C TRP A 742 -9.33 3.52 -3.26
N VAL A 743 -8.66 4.07 -2.23
CA VAL A 743 -8.33 5.50 -2.12
C VAL A 743 -7.60 6.01 -3.37
N ALA A 744 -6.69 5.22 -3.94
CA ALA A 744 -5.99 5.59 -5.16
C ALA A 744 -6.94 5.70 -6.37
N ARG A 745 -7.93 4.81 -6.49
CA ARG A 745 -8.96 4.88 -7.54
C ARG A 745 -9.93 6.03 -7.30
N GLN A 746 -10.25 6.31 -6.04
CA GLN A 746 -11.06 7.48 -5.66
C GLN A 746 -10.38 8.78 -6.08
N ARG A 747 -9.10 8.99 -5.73
CA ARG A 747 -8.32 10.18 -6.17
C ARG A 747 -8.32 10.32 -7.68
N THR A 748 -8.05 9.22 -8.40
CA THR A 748 -8.09 9.19 -9.87
C THR A 748 -9.47 9.58 -10.42
N ALA A 749 -10.55 9.11 -9.81
CA ALA A 749 -11.91 9.45 -10.23
C ALA A 749 -12.22 10.94 -9.96
N LEU A 750 -11.79 11.47 -8.83
CA LEU A 750 -11.96 12.87 -8.48
C LEU A 750 -11.15 13.80 -9.41
N ASP A 751 -9.93 13.42 -9.81
CA ASP A 751 -9.13 14.17 -10.79
C ASP A 751 -9.87 14.28 -12.13
N ARG A 752 -10.49 13.18 -12.58
CA ARG A 752 -11.30 13.18 -13.81
C ARG A 752 -12.53 14.09 -13.68
N LEU A 753 -13.18 14.08 -12.53
CA LEU A 753 -14.32 14.95 -12.24
C LEU A 753 -13.91 16.43 -12.21
N ALA A 754 -12.76 16.74 -11.63
CA ALA A 754 -12.21 18.10 -11.61
C ALA A 754 -11.95 18.60 -13.04
N ALA A 755 -11.30 17.78 -13.86
CA ALA A 755 -11.05 18.11 -15.25
C ALA A 755 -12.35 18.33 -16.06
N PHE A 756 -13.38 17.51 -15.81
CA PHE A 756 -14.69 17.66 -16.45
C PHE A 756 -15.37 18.99 -16.11
N LEU A 757 -15.42 19.36 -14.83
CA LEU A 757 -16.05 20.62 -14.39
C LEU A 757 -15.32 21.87 -14.93
N VAL A 758 -14.00 21.82 -15.07
CA VAL A 758 -13.23 22.93 -15.69
C VAL A 758 -13.60 23.11 -17.16
N HIS A 759 -13.81 22.01 -17.90
CA HIS A 759 -14.19 22.06 -19.31
C HIS A 759 -15.62 22.55 -19.53
N GLU A 760 -16.59 22.20 -18.68
CA GLU A 760 -17.95 22.73 -18.80
C GLU A 760 -18.03 24.24 -18.56
N VAL A 761 -17.24 24.78 -17.65
CA VAL A 761 -17.17 26.24 -17.41
C VAL A 761 -16.52 26.98 -18.59
N ALA A 762 -15.64 26.31 -19.34
CA ALA A 762 -14.95 26.87 -20.50
C ALA A 762 -15.69 26.68 -21.84
N ALA A 763 -16.72 25.84 -21.89
CA ALA A 763 -17.52 25.64 -23.09
C ALA A 763 -18.46 26.85 -23.32
N PRO A 764 -18.45 27.50 -24.49
CA PRO A 764 -19.50 28.45 -24.82
C PRO A 764 -20.83 27.70 -24.80
N ALA A 765 -21.82 28.23 -24.09
CA ALA A 765 -23.17 27.70 -24.08
C ALA A 765 -23.57 27.36 -25.53
N LEU A 766 -23.79 26.07 -25.81
CA LEU A 766 -24.25 25.63 -27.12
C LEU A 766 -25.56 26.39 -27.45
N PRO A 767 -25.69 26.90 -28.69
CA PRO A 767 -26.68 27.90 -29.06
C PRO A 767 -28.14 27.45 -28.90
#